data_AF-A0A8J9V6J7-F1
#
_entry.id   AF-A0A8J9V6J7-F1
#
_cell.length_a   1.000
_cell.length_b   1.000
_cell.length_c   1.000
_cell.angle_alpha   90.00
_cell.angle_beta   90.00
_cell.angle_gamma   90.00
#
_symmetry.space_group_name_H-M   'P 1'
#
loop_
_entity.id
_entity.type
_entity.pdbx_description
1 polymer ?
#
loop_
_entity_poly.entity_id
_entity_poly.type
_entity_poly.pdbx_seq_one_letter_code
_entity_poly.pdbx_strand_id
1 'polypeptide(L)'
;MDHTEFRVKAKELVDFMADYLENIRDHRVYPGVQPGYLHKRLPTEAPQMPEKWDDIFKDVEDHIMPGIVHWQSPHMHAYFPALTSYPSIMGEMLSSTLNVLCFTWASSPAGTELETIAMNWLGKLLGLPDCFLNEKNDSPGGGVIQTTASEATLVSLLAARTRALIELSSLNPDVQSSELLGHLIGYCSDQAHSSVEKAGLIGLVRMRYIESDENQSMRGAKLEEAIMNDKTKGLVPFWVCATLGTTGSVAFDNLKEIGEVCEKHSAWLHVDAAYAGSAFVCPEYRHWLEGIELADSFAFNPSKWLMVNFDCTGMWVKDSTALHRTFNVNPIYLRHENSGKAIDYMHWQIPLSRRFRALKLWFVLRNYGVVGLQKHIRESVRLAQKFEALVLADPRFDIPQPRNLGMVAFRLKGDNTLTERLLKRLNGRGYIHAVPACFKGVYVIRFTVTSQRTTNQDILDDWNEVKNVASEILVEVYGSDKGNIVVPKKPRISLKETRELNATFGTSLLLANSPMSPKIVNGTHVAICDYEQVLSSCAQTFAQLKMEPKDSPEMRRRIRGIRMCGKKYSLDSYMDMVQGLMVEQSLPQCSEEEREDASNGSSPGDRSSISTSPVTSTTVKRDSNTDTNQLNVPTSGTPSRPSRSKSVDISLSELKLDEATISIDMKNNEIIITPTGSKKIDDQVRFNAAEEKLNIGDKISHAFENFQDGKQSEYRTNKDSKEDASKLTIKGPGSYIKKLIQQFSEGPFDGEDSKPESERAVSTQTIKDRADAICKKCFHYKGRVNK
;
A
#
# COMPACT_ATOMS: atom_id res chain seq x y z
N MET A 1 31.89 2.66 -2.75
CA MET A 1 31.04 3.50 -3.61
C MET A 1 31.36 4.97 -3.47
N ASP A 2 31.84 5.56 -4.58
CA ASP A 2 31.98 7.00 -4.75
C ASP A 2 30.92 7.54 -5.73
N HIS A 3 31.00 8.83 -6.12
CA HIS A 3 30.05 9.43 -7.07
C HIS A 3 30.13 8.87 -8.51
N THR A 4 31.27 8.33 -8.92
CA THR A 4 31.46 7.77 -10.28
C THR A 4 30.85 6.38 -10.34
N GLU A 5 31.18 5.53 -9.36
CA GLU A 5 30.60 4.20 -9.18
C GLU A 5 29.07 4.30 -9.00
N PHE A 6 28.58 5.20 -8.14
CA PHE A 6 27.15 5.45 -7.97
C PHE A 6 26.44 5.81 -9.29
N ARG A 7 27.04 6.65 -10.14
CA ARG A 7 26.43 7.04 -11.43
C ARG A 7 26.32 5.90 -12.43
N VAL A 8 27.14 4.87 -12.30
CA VAL A 8 27.07 3.65 -13.11
C VAL A 8 26.02 2.71 -12.49
N LYS A 9 26.21 2.33 -11.22
CA LYS A 9 25.36 1.37 -10.51
C LYS A 9 23.90 1.83 -10.32
N ALA A 10 23.67 3.13 -10.18
CA ALA A 10 22.30 3.68 -10.15
C ALA A 10 21.58 3.64 -11.51
N LYS A 11 22.30 3.58 -12.64
CA LYS A 11 21.69 3.37 -13.97
C LYS A 11 21.32 1.91 -14.16
N GLU A 12 22.26 1.00 -13.88
CA GLU A 12 22.02 -0.45 -13.88
C GLU A 12 20.80 -0.81 -13.01
N LEU A 13 20.69 -0.21 -11.82
CA LEU A 13 19.52 -0.37 -10.94
C LEU A 13 18.22 0.21 -11.54
N VAL A 14 18.27 1.31 -12.30
CA VAL A 14 17.09 1.88 -12.97
C VAL A 14 16.61 0.97 -14.10
N ASP A 15 17.53 0.41 -14.87
CA ASP A 15 17.22 -0.54 -15.94
C ASP A 15 16.60 -1.82 -15.33
N PHE A 16 17.21 -2.40 -14.29
CA PHE A 16 16.63 -3.52 -13.53
C PHE A 16 15.24 -3.22 -12.98
N MET A 17 15.01 -2.04 -12.39
CA MET A 17 13.70 -1.65 -11.86
C MET A 17 12.64 -1.52 -12.97
N ALA A 18 13.03 -1.12 -14.17
CA ALA A 18 12.13 -1.06 -15.32
C ALA A 18 11.78 -2.46 -15.81
N ASP A 19 12.78 -3.30 -16.05
CA ASP A 19 12.65 -4.68 -16.53
C ASP A 19 11.86 -5.56 -15.55
N TYR A 20 12.12 -5.43 -14.24
CA TYR A 20 11.36 -6.13 -13.20
C TYR A 20 9.87 -5.78 -13.24
N LEU A 21 9.51 -4.51 -13.41
CA LEU A 21 8.11 -4.08 -13.46
C LEU A 21 7.43 -4.42 -14.79
N GLU A 22 8.19 -4.51 -15.89
CA GLU A 22 7.71 -4.97 -17.20
C GLU A 22 7.39 -6.46 -17.20
N ASN A 23 8.34 -7.28 -16.75
CA ASN A 23 8.25 -8.75 -16.79
C ASN A 23 7.61 -9.37 -15.52
N ILE A 24 6.99 -8.55 -14.65
CA ILE A 24 6.49 -9.00 -13.33
C ILE A 24 5.43 -10.13 -13.37
N ARG A 25 4.81 -10.36 -14.52
CA ARG A 25 3.87 -11.48 -14.73
C ARG A 25 4.55 -12.84 -14.69
N ASP A 26 5.82 -12.91 -15.06
CA ASP A 26 6.57 -14.16 -15.15
C ASP A 26 7.05 -14.65 -13.77
N HIS A 27 6.98 -13.79 -12.76
CA HIS A 27 7.30 -14.14 -11.38
C HIS A 27 6.12 -14.79 -10.65
N ARG A 28 6.41 -15.89 -9.94
CA ARG A 28 5.51 -16.53 -8.98
C ARG A 28 5.13 -15.55 -7.86
N VAL A 29 3.89 -15.04 -7.86
CA VAL A 29 3.44 -13.96 -6.97
C VAL A 29 3.55 -14.27 -5.49
N TYR A 30 3.21 -15.49 -5.06
CA TYR A 30 3.33 -15.92 -3.67
C TYR A 30 4.50 -16.91 -3.49
N PRO A 31 5.54 -16.56 -2.71
CA PRO A 31 6.80 -17.29 -2.69
C PRO A 31 6.68 -18.68 -2.06
N GLY A 32 7.42 -19.65 -2.60
CA GLY A 32 7.42 -21.06 -2.15
C GLY A 32 8.32 -21.35 -0.94
N VAL A 33 8.57 -20.36 -0.08
CA VAL A 33 9.54 -20.45 1.02
C VAL A 33 8.89 -20.75 2.37
N GLN A 34 9.69 -21.23 3.33
CA GLN A 34 9.26 -21.45 4.71
C GLN A 34 9.84 -20.38 5.66
N PRO A 35 9.21 -20.11 6.81
CA PRO A 35 9.77 -19.21 7.82
C PRO A 35 11.22 -19.56 8.18
N GLY A 36 12.09 -18.55 8.21
CA GLY A 36 13.52 -18.71 8.48
C GLY A 36 14.39 -19.17 7.30
N TYR A 37 13.87 -19.23 6.06
CA TYR A 37 14.68 -19.63 4.88
C TYR A 37 15.93 -18.75 4.68
N LEU A 38 15.82 -17.43 4.89
CA LEU A 38 16.89 -16.46 4.59
C LEU A 38 18.07 -16.55 5.56
N HIS A 39 17.82 -16.90 6.83
CA HIS A 39 18.89 -17.15 7.82
C HIS A 39 19.81 -18.32 7.46
N LYS A 40 19.41 -19.17 6.51
CA LYS A 40 20.25 -20.28 6.00
C LYS A 40 21.04 -19.91 4.74
N ARG A 41 20.86 -18.68 4.23
CA ARG A 41 21.50 -18.16 3.01
C ARG A 41 22.46 -17.01 3.29
N LEU A 42 22.19 -16.20 4.30
CA LEU A 42 23.04 -15.06 4.67
C LEU A 42 24.05 -15.42 5.79
N PRO A 43 25.18 -14.71 5.87
CA PRO A 43 26.09 -14.76 7.03
C PRO A 43 25.37 -14.45 8.36
N THR A 44 25.92 -14.98 9.46
CA THR A 44 25.38 -14.74 10.82
C THR A 44 25.78 -13.38 11.41
N GLU A 45 26.77 -12.72 10.82
CA GLU A 45 27.35 -11.44 11.27
C GLU A 45 27.53 -10.51 10.08
N ALA A 46 27.57 -9.19 10.33
CA ALA A 46 27.85 -8.19 9.30
C ALA A 46 29.33 -8.25 8.85
N PRO A 47 29.63 -7.95 7.57
CA PRO A 47 30.99 -8.00 7.06
C PRO A 47 31.88 -6.91 7.70
N GLN A 48 33.09 -7.28 8.09
CA GLN A 48 34.07 -6.36 8.68
C GLN A 48 34.73 -5.43 7.64
N MET A 49 34.75 -5.86 6.38
CA MET A 49 35.31 -5.14 5.24
C MET A 49 34.21 -4.92 4.20
N PRO A 50 34.24 -3.84 3.40
CA PRO A 50 33.23 -3.59 2.38
C PRO A 50 33.25 -4.68 1.31
N GLU A 51 32.07 -5.22 1.01
CA GLU A 51 31.83 -6.13 -0.12
C GLU A 51 31.63 -5.34 -1.42
N LYS A 52 31.78 -5.99 -2.58
CA LYS A 52 31.58 -5.31 -3.87
C LYS A 52 30.10 -5.15 -4.14
N TRP A 53 29.72 -4.07 -4.81
CA TRP A 53 28.33 -3.83 -5.20
C TRP A 53 27.74 -4.98 -6.03
N ASP A 54 28.52 -5.58 -6.93
CA ASP A 54 28.04 -6.65 -7.80
C ASP A 54 27.72 -7.94 -7.03
N ASP A 55 28.48 -8.22 -5.96
CA ASP A 55 28.20 -9.35 -5.06
C ASP A 55 26.90 -9.08 -4.26
N ILE A 56 26.77 -7.86 -3.70
CA ILE A 56 25.56 -7.42 -2.96
C ILE A 56 24.31 -7.44 -3.85
N PHE A 57 24.43 -7.00 -5.11
CA PHE A 57 23.30 -6.96 -6.04
C PHE A 57 22.89 -8.35 -6.52
N LYS A 58 23.86 -9.25 -6.75
CA LYS A 58 23.61 -10.65 -7.04
C LYS A 58 22.85 -11.35 -5.90
N ASP A 59 23.17 -11.06 -4.64
CA ASP A 59 22.44 -11.60 -3.49
C ASP A 59 20.97 -11.13 -3.43
N VAL A 60 20.63 -9.97 -4.01
CA VAL A 60 19.22 -9.56 -4.16
C VAL A 60 18.48 -10.55 -5.05
N GLU A 61 19.04 -10.94 -6.19
CA GLU A 61 18.45 -11.91 -7.12
C GLU A 61 18.45 -13.34 -6.53
N ASP A 62 19.58 -13.79 -5.99
CA ASP A 62 19.75 -15.16 -5.51
C ASP A 62 19.03 -15.44 -4.18
N HIS A 63 18.90 -14.46 -3.29
CA HIS A 63 18.49 -14.68 -1.90
C HIS A 63 17.26 -13.87 -1.45
N ILE A 64 17.08 -12.65 -1.95
CA ILE A 64 15.94 -11.80 -1.60
C ILE A 64 14.72 -12.11 -2.48
N MET A 65 14.87 -12.00 -3.81
CA MET A 65 13.79 -12.17 -4.80
C MET A 65 12.98 -13.47 -4.63
N PRO A 66 13.56 -14.65 -4.33
CA PRO A 66 12.80 -15.89 -4.13
C PRO A 66 11.84 -15.89 -2.93
N GLY A 67 11.97 -14.93 -2.01
CA GLY A 67 11.06 -14.73 -0.88
C GLY A 67 10.18 -13.48 -0.97
N ILE A 68 10.23 -12.74 -2.08
CA ILE A 68 9.37 -11.57 -2.31
C ILE A 68 7.95 -12.04 -2.63
N VAL A 69 6.95 -11.34 -2.06
CA VAL A 69 5.59 -11.33 -2.60
C VAL A 69 5.53 -10.22 -3.63
N HIS A 70 5.19 -10.53 -4.88
CA HIS A 70 5.26 -9.56 -5.99
C HIS A 70 4.03 -8.64 -6.02
N TRP A 71 3.95 -7.70 -5.07
CA TRP A 71 2.81 -6.79 -4.85
C TRP A 71 2.35 -5.97 -6.07
N GLN A 72 3.20 -5.77 -7.07
CA GLN A 72 2.87 -5.00 -8.29
C GLN A 72 2.40 -5.89 -9.46
N SER A 73 2.41 -7.22 -9.28
CA SER A 73 1.96 -8.18 -10.29
C SER A 73 0.44 -8.05 -10.52
N PRO A 74 -0.05 -8.12 -11.78
CA PRO A 74 -1.47 -8.23 -12.09
C PRO A 74 -2.20 -9.35 -11.33
N HIS A 75 -1.50 -10.46 -11.05
CA HIS A 75 -2.02 -11.66 -10.38
C HIS A 75 -1.99 -11.57 -8.83
N MET A 76 -1.61 -10.41 -8.29
CA MET A 76 -1.73 -10.10 -6.86
C MET A 76 -3.15 -9.61 -6.57
N HIS A 77 -3.93 -10.38 -5.81
CA HIS A 77 -5.30 -10.05 -5.43
C HIS A 77 -5.54 -10.01 -3.92
N ALA A 78 -4.49 -10.24 -3.14
CA ALA A 78 -4.54 -10.20 -1.69
C ALA A 78 -4.67 -8.77 -1.13
N TYR A 79 -5.21 -8.66 0.09
CA TYR A 79 -5.34 -7.42 0.85
C TYR A 79 -6.07 -6.32 0.05
N PHE A 80 -5.51 -5.11 0.04
CA PHE A 80 -5.81 -4.05 -0.92
C PHE A 80 -4.53 -3.74 -1.71
N PRO A 81 -4.62 -3.01 -2.84
CA PRO A 81 -3.45 -2.69 -3.64
C PRO A 81 -2.46 -1.85 -2.82
N ALA A 82 -1.18 -1.89 -3.18
CA ALA A 82 -0.13 -1.02 -2.63
C ALA A 82 0.74 -0.52 -3.79
N LEU A 83 0.15 0.28 -4.67
CA LEU A 83 0.67 0.52 -6.01
C LEU A 83 1.83 1.51 -6.07
N THR A 84 2.88 1.14 -6.80
CA THR A 84 3.97 2.03 -7.21
C THR A 84 3.75 2.56 -8.63
N SER A 85 4.46 3.63 -8.98
CA SER A 85 4.57 4.13 -10.35
C SER A 85 5.92 4.78 -10.58
N TYR A 86 6.38 4.83 -11.83
CA TYR A 86 7.63 5.50 -12.20
C TYR A 86 7.76 6.94 -11.66
N PRO A 87 6.77 7.86 -11.78
CA PRO A 87 6.87 9.18 -11.16
C PRO A 87 6.97 9.14 -9.63
N SER A 88 6.35 8.15 -8.97
CA SER A 88 6.48 7.99 -7.52
C SER A 88 7.87 7.50 -7.11
N ILE A 89 8.43 6.52 -7.84
CA ILE A 89 9.79 6.01 -7.64
C ILE A 89 10.79 7.15 -7.82
N MET A 90 10.70 7.93 -8.91
CA MET A 90 11.57 9.08 -9.15
C MET A 90 11.45 10.16 -8.07
N GLY A 91 10.24 10.40 -7.56
CA GLY A 91 10.00 11.33 -6.46
C GLY A 91 10.60 10.86 -5.14
N GLU A 92 10.54 9.54 -4.85
CA GLU A 92 11.19 8.95 -3.67
C GLU A 92 12.73 8.95 -3.82
N MET A 93 13.29 8.58 -4.98
CA MET A 93 14.73 8.67 -5.26
C MET A 93 15.27 10.09 -5.01
N LEU A 94 14.54 11.12 -5.47
CA LEU A 94 14.93 12.52 -5.22
C LEU A 94 14.75 12.90 -3.75
N SER A 95 13.69 12.46 -3.07
CA SER A 95 13.50 12.66 -1.63
C SER A 95 14.65 12.04 -0.82
N SER A 96 15.06 10.81 -1.13
CA SER A 96 16.20 10.13 -0.50
C SER A 96 17.54 10.79 -0.81
N THR A 97 17.71 11.34 -2.01
CA THR A 97 18.94 12.08 -2.39
C THR A 97 19.05 13.41 -1.65
N LEU A 98 17.93 14.12 -1.46
CA LEU A 98 17.90 15.38 -0.69
C LEU A 98 18.00 15.15 0.82
N ASN A 99 17.43 14.05 1.32
CA ASN A 99 17.42 13.61 2.71
C ASN A 99 17.07 14.71 3.74
N VAL A 100 16.20 15.66 3.36
CA VAL A 100 15.78 16.76 4.24
C VAL A 100 14.77 16.27 5.28
N LEU A 101 14.94 16.77 6.51
CA LEU A 101 13.97 16.60 7.58
C LEU A 101 13.09 17.85 7.66
N CYS A 102 11.77 17.64 7.68
CA CYS A 102 10.75 18.68 7.47
C CYS A 102 9.83 18.83 8.69
N PHE A 103 10.41 18.81 9.90
CA PHE A 103 9.67 18.77 11.18
C PHE A 103 9.13 20.15 11.60
N THR A 104 9.94 21.19 11.42
CA THR A 104 9.50 22.60 11.43
C THR A 104 9.59 23.19 10.03
N TRP A 105 8.88 24.28 9.77
CA TRP A 105 9.03 25.05 8.54
C TRP A 105 10.51 25.47 8.34
N ALA A 106 11.19 25.93 9.39
CA ALA A 106 12.60 26.33 9.30
C ALA A 106 13.57 25.18 9.00
N SER A 107 13.23 23.92 9.35
CA SER A 107 14.07 22.76 9.03
C SER A 107 14.11 22.43 7.53
N SER A 108 13.00 22.66 6.82
CA SER A 108 12.94 22.64 5.35
C SER A 108 11.65 23.33 4.84
N PRO A 109 11.71 24.61 4.44
CA PRO A 109 10.51 25.35 4.01
C PRO A 109 9.77 24.69 2.85
N ALA A 110 10.51 24.28 1.81
CA ALA A 110 9.96 23.59 0.65
C ALA A 110 9.31 22.23 1.01
N GLY A 111 9.84 21.54 2.04
CA GLY A 111 9.28 20.30 2.56
C GLY A 111 7.88 20.50 3.17
N THR A 112 7.69 21.60 3.87
CA THR A 112 6.42 21.98 4.50
C THR A 112 5.44 22.55 3.48
N GLU A 113 5.85 23.56 2.70
CA GLU A 113 4.96 24.28 1.79
C GLU A 113 4.46 23.41 0.63
N LEU A 114 5.31 22.55 0.06
CA LEU A 114 4.87 21.63 -0.99
C LEU A 114 3.86 20.61 -0.45
N GLU A 115 3.95 20.23 0.83
CA GLU A 115 2.96 19.36 1.46
C GLU A 115 1.62 20.07 1.62
N THR A 116 1.62 21.31 2.13
CA THR A 116 0.42 22.14 2.23
C THR A 116 -0.28 22.27 0.87
N ILE A 117 0.47 22.56 -0.20
CA ILE A 117 -0.05 22.66 -1.57
C ILE A 117 -0.59 21.31 -2.07
N ALA A 118 0.18 20.22 -1.92
CA ALA A 118 -0.21 18.90 -2.41
C ALA A 118 -1.44 18.35 -1.66
N MET A 119 -1.56 18.60 -0.36
CA MET A 119 -2.70 18.22 0.46
C MET A 119 -3.95 19.05 0.15
N ASN A 120 -3.81 20.33 -0.19
CA ASN A 120 -4.93 21.13 -0.69
C ASN A 120 -5.40 20.66 -2.07
N TRP A 121 -4.47 20.38 -3.00
CA TRP A 121 -4.80 19.81 -4.31
C TRP A 121 -5.53 18.47 -4.18
N LEU A 122 -5.04 17.60 -3.29
CA LEU A 122 -5.62 16.30 -3.07
C LEU A 122 -6.99 16.38 -2.37
N GLY A 123 -7.16 17.24 -1.36
CA GLY A 123 -8.45 17.48 -0.71
C GLY A 123 -9.53 17.96 -1.70
N LYS A 124 -9.19 18.95 -2.55
CA LYS A 124 -10.07 19.42 -3.63
C LYS A 124 -10.38 18.32 -4.66
N LEU A 125 -9.39 17.50 -5.01
CA LEU A 125 -9.56 16.38 -5.95
C LEU A 125 -10.51 15.30 -5.40
N LEU A 126 -10.53 15.07 -4.08
CA LEU A 126 -11.48 14.16 -3.43
C LEU A 126 -12.88 14.76 -3.30
N GLY A 127 -12.99 16.09 -3.32
CA GLY A 127 -14.22 16.81 -3.00
C GLY A 127 -14.45 17.01 -1.50
N LEU A 128 -13.37 17.09 -0.70
CA LEU A 128 -13.48 17.42 0.72
C LEU A 128 -13.95 18.88 0.92
N PRO A 129 -14.76 19.17 1.96
CA PRO A 129 -15.14 20.52 2.35
C PRO A 129 -13.97 21.47 2.58
N ASP A 130 -14.19 22.77 2.33
CA ASP A 130 -13.17 23.83 2.48
C ASP A 130 -12.55 23.91 3.88
N CYS A 131 -13.27 23.50 4.93
CA CYS A 131 -12.77 23.50 6.31
C CYS A 131 -11.63 22.48 6.57
N PHE A 132 -11.37 21.57 5.62
CA PHE A 132 -10.20 20.70 5.64
C PHE A 132 -8.99 21.30 4.90
N LEU A 133 -9.14 22.42 4.17
CA LEU A 133 -8.09 22.98 3.34
C LEU A 133 -7.30 24.07 4.08
N ASN A 134 -5.98 24.07 3.91
CA ASN A 134 -5.07 25.06 4.51
C ASN A 134 -5.09 26.44 3.79
N GLU A 135 -6.00 26.65 2.83
CA GLU A 135 -5.86 27.70 1.79
C GLU A 135 -6.76 28.93 1.98
N LYS A 136 -7.70 28.89 2.93
CA LYS A 136 -8.55 30.02 3.30
C LYS A 136 -8.14 30.53 4.68
N ASN A 137 -7.96 31.84 4.80
CA ASN A 137 -7.50 32.49 6.04
C ASN A 137 -8.39 32.21 7.28
N ASP A 138 -9.65 31.81 7.07
CA ASP A 138 -10.62 31.51 8.12
C ASP A 138 -10.78 30.01 8.42
N SER A 139 -10.02 29.13 7.74
CA SER A 139 -10.06 27.67 7.95
C SER A 139 -9.07 27.27 9.06
N PRO A 140 -9.53 26.75 10.22
CA PRO A 140 -8.62 26.25 11.26
C PRO A 140 -8.10 24.83 10.96
N GLY A 141 -8.63 24.17 9.94
CA GLY A 141 -8.26 22.82 9.54
C GLY A 141 -7.11 22.77 8.53
N GLY A 142 -6.80 21.55 8.09
CA GLY A 142 -5.70 21.32 7.16
C GLY A 142 -5.40 19.85 6.92
N GLY A 143 -4.55 19.59 5.93
CA GLY A 143 -4.05 18.25 5.60
C GLY A 143 -2.56 18.05 5.91
N VAL A 144 -2.19 16.86 6.39
CA VAL A 144 -0.82 16.39 6.67
C VAL A 144 -0.61 14.96 6.13
N ILE A 145 0.60 14.64 5.67
CA ILE A 145 0.97 13.30 5.20
C ILE A 145 1.56 12.46 6.34
N GLN A 146 0.75 11.50 6.82
CA GLN A 146 1.13 10.46 7.77
C GLN A 146 1.78 9.25 7.06
N THR A 147 2.36 8.33 7.83
CA THR A 147 2.92 7.08 7.30
C THR A 147 1.79 6.12 6.90
N THR A 148 0.82 5.91 7.80
CA THR A 148 -0.25 4.90 7.65
C THR A 148 -1.62 5.40 8.10
N ALA A 149 -2.70 4.85 7.54
CA ALA A 149 -4.05 5.05 8.09
C ALA A 149 -4.14 4.68 9.58
N SER A 150 -3.43 3.64 10.03
CA SER A 150 -3.36 3.26 11.44
C SER A 150 -2.81 4.37 12.35
N GLU A 151 -1.79 5.08 11.87
CA GLU A 151 -1.21 6.24 12.54
C GLU A 151 -2.20 7.41 12.51
N ALA A 152 -2.86 7.68 11.38
CA ALA A 152 -3.88 8.72 11.29
C ALA A 152 -5.09 8.47 12.21
N THR A 153 -5.56 7.22 12.30
CA THR A 153 -6.61 6.80 13.24
C THR A 153 -6.19 7.07 14.68
N LEU A 154 -4.98 6.63 15.06
CA LEU A 154 -4.43 6.86 16.40
C LEU A 154 -4.27 8.35 16.70
N VAL A 155 -3.72 9.14 15.78
CA VAL A 155 -3.61 10.61 15.90
C VAL A 155 -4.98 11.25 16.14
N SER A 156 -6.02 10.83 15.43
CA SER A 156 -7.39 11.33 15.65
C SER A 156 -7.96 10.94 17.02
N LEU A 157 -7.73 9.71 17.46
CA LEU A 157 -8.20 9.20 18.76
C LEU A 157 -7.50 9.92 19.90
N LEU A 158 -6.17 10.14 19.80
CA LEU A 158 -5.41 10.91 20.79
C LEU A 158 -5.84 12.39 20.83
N ALA A 159 -6.16 12.98 19.68
CA ALA A 159 -6.67 14.36 19.62
C ALA A 159 -8.05 14.51 20.29
N ALA A 160 -8.99 13.61 19.97
CA ALA A 160 -10.30 13.55 20.61
C ALA A 160 -10.21 13.27 22.11
N ARG A 161 -9.32 12.35 22.51
CA ARG A 161 -9.07 12.01 23.92
C ARG A 161 -8.55 13.21 24.69
N THR A 162 -7.62 13.97 24.11
CA THR A 162 -7.07 15.18 24.74
C THR A 162 -8.14 16.28 24.85
N ARG A 163 -8.97 16.47 23.82
CA ARG A 163 -10.15 17.37 23.88
C ARG A 163 -11.07 17.00 25.06
N ALA A 164 -11.52 15.75 25.10
CA ALA A 164 -12.42 15.26 26.15
C ALA A 164 -11.83 15.32 27.56
N LEU A 165 -10.54 15.01 27.73
CA LEU A 165 -9.86 15.10 29.03
C LEU A 165 -9.74 16.56 29.52
N ILE A 166 -9.46 17.53 28.64
CA ILE A 166 -9.41 18.95 29.02
C ILE A 166 -10.80 19.43 29.48
N GLU A 167 -11.85 19.06 28.74
CA GLU A 167 -13.24 19.39 29.08
C GLU A 167 -13.65 18.75 30.42
N LEU A 168 -13.39 17.46 30.62
CA LEU A 168 -13.71 16.74 31.86
C LEU A 168 -12.90 17.25 33.07
N SER A 169 -11.60 17.53 32.92
CA SER A 169 -10.79 18.11 34.01
C SER A 169 -11.22 19.54 34.36
N SER A 170 -11.75 20.31 33.40
CA SER A 170 -12.32 21.64 33.68
C SER A 170 -13.60 21.58 34.50
N LEU A 171 -14.38 20.49 34.35
CA LEU A 171 -15.58 20.22 35.13
C LEU A 171 -15.29 19.50 36.46
N ASN A 172 -14.16 18.81 36.57
CA ASN A 172 -13.77 17.98 37.71
C ASN A 172 -12.29 18.24 38.09
N PRO A 173 -11.96 19.43 38.62
CA PRO A 173 -10.57 19.87 38.81
C PRO A 173 -9.79 19.04 39.84
N ASP A 174 -10.48 18.40 40.79
CA ASP A 174 -9.88 17.56 41.83
C ASP A 174 -9.60 16.12 41.35
N VAL A 175 -10.10 15.72 40.17
CA VAL A 175 -9.98 14.35 39.65
C VAL A 175 -8.80 14.24 38.67
N GLN A 176 -7.94 13.25 38.89
CA GLN A 176 -6.76 13.04 38.06
C GLN A 176 -7.15 12.62 36.63
N SER A 177 -6.46 13.13 35.62
CA SER A 177 -6.78 12.83 34.21
C SER A 177 -6.66 11.34 33.84
N SER A 178 -5.90 10.56 34.60
CA SER A 178 -5.82 9.09 34.47
C SER A 178 -7.11 8.38 34.90
N GLU A 179 -7.81 8.91 35.90
CA GLU A 179 -9.12 8.40 36.34
C GLU A 179 -10.21 8.79 35.34
N LEU A 180 -10.22 10.06 34.90
CA LEU A 180 -11.12 10.55 33.85
C LEU A 180 -10.98 9.77 32.53
N LEU A 181 -9.75 9.39 32.15
CA LEU A 181 -9.49 8.51 31.01
C LEU A 181 -10.22 7.16 31.14
N GLY A 182 -10.34 6.63 32.35
CA GLY A 182 -11.08 5.42 32.65
C GLY A 182 -12.55 5.49 32.25
N HIS A 183 -13.17 6.67 32.22
CA HIS A 183 -14.58 6.86 31.83
C HIS A 183 -14.78 7.01 30.31
N LEU A 184 -13.73 7.25 29.53
CA LEU A 184 -13.84 7.48 28.09
C LEU A 184 -14.16 6.19 27.33
N ILE A 185 -15.07 6.29 26.35
CA ILE A 185 -15.43 5.20 25.44
C ILE A 185 -15.52 5.67 23.99
N GLY A 186 -14.87 4.92 23.09
CA GLY A 186 -14.87 5.13 21.64
C GLY A 186 -15.66 4.04 20.91
N TYR A 187 -16.16 4.34 19.70
CA TYR A 187 -17.03 3.47 18.93
C TYR A 187 -16.53 3.26 17.50
N CYS A 188 -16.85 2.11 16.90
CA CYS A 188 -16.62 1.83 15.49
C CYS A 188 -17.50 0.67 15.00
N SER A 189 -17.59 0.48 13.69
CA SER A 189 -18.24 -0.69 13.08
C SER A 189 -17.59 -2.00 13.52
N ASP A 190 -18.36 -3.08 13.65
CA ASP A 190 -17.80 -4.44 13.82
C ASP A 190 -17.01 -4.94 12.59
N GLN A 191 -17.09 -4.21 11.47
CA GLN A 191 -16.29 -4.40 10.25
C GLN A 191 -15.08 -3.44 10.14
N ALA A 192 -14.86 -2.58 11.14
CA ALA A 192 -13.74 -1.65 11.15
C ALA A 192 -12.39 -2.37 11.08
N HIS A 193 -11.39 -1.74 10.49
CA HIS A 193 -10.05 -2.32 10.41
C HIS A 193 -9.42 -2.45 11.80
N SER A 194 -8.61 -3.49 12.02
CA SER A 194 -7.98 -3.78 13.32
C SER A 194 -7.00 -2.69 13.81
N SER A 195 -6.72 -1.67 13.00
CA SER A 195 -6.05 -0.45 13.46
C SER A 195 -6.89 0.34 14.47
N VAL A 196 -8.22 0.30 14.38
CA VAL A 196 -9.11 1.02 15.30
C VAL A 196 -9.05 0.40 16.70
N GLU A 197 -9.15 -0.92 16.79
CA GLU A 197 -8.90 -1.68 18.01
C GLU A 197 -7.50 -1.35 18.57
N LYS A 198 -6.46 -1.41 17.72
CA LYS A 198 -5.08 -1.15 18.13
C LYS A 198 -4.86 0.30 18.57
N ALA A 199 -5.58 1.27 18.01
CA ALA A 199 -5.58 2.65 18.46
C ALA A 199 -6.22 2.79 19.85
N GLY A 200 -7.31 2.08 20.12
CA GLY A 200 -7.89 1.96 21.47
C GLY A 200 -6.91 1.35 22.48
N LEU A 201 -6.25 0.24 22.12
CA LEU A 201 -5.22 -0.40 22.96
C LEU A 201 -4.05 0.52 23.29
N ILE A 202 -3.48 1.22 22.30
CA ILE A 202 -2.37 2.17 22.52
C ILE A 202 -2.84 3.43 23.26
N GLY A 203 -4.07 3.90 22.98
CA GLY A 203 -4.68 5.05 23.62
C GLY A 203 -5.18 4.80 25.05
N LEU A 204 -5.18 3.54 25.52
CA LEU A 204 -5.80 3.07 26.76
C LEU A 204 -7.30 3.47 26.85
N VAL A 205 -8.00 3.37 25.73
CA VAL A 205 -9.41 3.74 25.57
C VAL A 205 -10.27 2.49 25.43
N ARG A 206 -11.41 2.45 26.14
CA ARG A 206 -12.41 1.40 25.95
C ARG A 206 -13.04 1.54 24.56
N MET A 207 -13.04 0.46 23.78
CA MET A 207 -13.67 0.43 22.45
C MET A 207 -14.95 -0.39 22.46
N ARG A 208 -16.00 0.12 21.80
CA ARG A 208 -17.21 -0.63 21.47
C ARG A 208 -17.33 -0.82 19.95
N TYR A 209 -17.69 -2.04 19.57
CA TYR A 209 -18.06 -2.40 18.22
C TYR A 209 -19.57 -2.33 18.07
N ILE A 210 -20.04 -1.61 17.05
CA ILE A 210 -21.45 -1.50 16.67
C ILE A 210 -21.72 -2.55 15.60
N GLU A 211 -22.70 -3.41 15.85
CA GLU A 211 -23.08 -4.48 14.91
C GLU A 211 -23.64 -3.88 13.62
N SER A 212 -22.98 -4.15 12.49
CA SER A 212 -23.37 -3.67 11.17
C SER A 212 -24.65 -4.34 10.62
N ASP A 213 -25.30 -3.67 9.67
CA ASP A 213 -26.52 -4.16 9.00
C ASP A 213 -26.26 -5.32 8.01
N GLU A 214 -27.21 -5.61 7.13
CA GLU A 214 -27.08 -6.69 6.13
C GLU A 214 -26.08 -6.35 5.00
N ASN A 215 -25.92 -5.06 4.72
CA ASN A 215 -24.91 -4.52 3.79
C ASN A 215 -23.56 -4.26 4.48
N GLN A 216 -23.40 -4.73 5.72
CA GLN A 216 -22.20 -4.54 6.53
C GLN A 216 -21.85 -3.06 6.81
N SER A 217 -22.88 -2.21 6.84
CA SER A 217 -22.80 -0.78 7.20
C SER A 217 -23.12 -0.55 8.68
N MET A 218 -22.32 0.24 9.39
CA MET A 218 -22.73 0.86 10.65
C MET A 218 -23.78 1.95 10.38
N ARG A 219 -24.80 2.00 11.24
CA ARG A 219 -25.99 2.86 11.09
C ARG A 219 -26.21 3.71 12.33
N GLY A 220 -26.73 4.93 12.16
CA GLY A 220 -26.84 5.91 13.25
C GLY A 220 -27.67 5.40 14.43
N ALA A 221 -28.80 4.72 14.17
CA ALA A 221 -29.70 4.23 15.20
C ALA A 221 -29.02 3.27 16.22
N LYS A 222 -28.19 2.33 15.76
CA LYS A 222 -27.46 1.40 16.66
C LYS A 222 -26.31 2.08 17.40
N LEU A 223 -25.66 3.08 16.78
CA LEU A 223 -24.63 3.89 17.41
C LEU A 223 -25.23 4.74 18.55
N GLU A 224 -26.34 5.44 18.27
CA GLU A 224 -27.14 6.21 19.23
C GLU A 224 -27.59 5.35 20.42
N GLU A 225 -28.14 4.16 20.16
CA GLU A 225 -28.55 3.22 21.21
C GLU A 225 -27.37 2.82 22.11
N ALA A 226 -26.23 2.45 21.52
CA ALA A 226 -25.03 2.08 22.26
C ALA A 226 -24.48 3.24 23.12
N ILE A 227 -24.45 4.44 22.55
CA ILE A 227 -24.04 5.69 23.20
C ILE A 227 -24.95 6.03 24.38
N MET A 228 -26.27 5.92 24.22
CA MET A 228 -27.23 6.18 25.29
C MET A 228 -27.09 5.16 26.42
N ASN A 229 -26.98 3.88 26.08
CA ASN A 229 -26.74 2.80 27.04
C ASN A 229 -25.44 2.99 27.84
N ASP A 230 -24.39 3.55 27.24
CA ASP A 230 -23.13 3.80 27.94
C ASP A 230 -23.14 5.09 28.76
N LYS A 231 -23.87 6.13 28.34
CA LYS A 231 -24.17 7.29 29.20
C LYS A 231 -24.90 6.87 30.49
N THR A 232 -25.84 5.91 30.44
CA THR A 232 -26.49 5.40 31.67
C THR A 232 -25.54 4.67 32.63
N LYS A 233 -24.37 4.24 32.15
CA LYS A 233 -23.33 3.57 32.95
C LYS A 233 -22.24 4.52 33.44
N GLY A 234 -22.41 5.84 33.27
CA GLY A 234 -21.42 6.84 33.66
C GLY A 234 -20.16 6.84 32.79
N LEU A 235 -20.26 6.35 31.54
CA LEU A 235 -19.20 6.47 30.55
C LEU A 235 -19.40 7.72 29.68
N VAL A 236 -18.31 8.23 29.13
CA VAL A 236 -18.28 9.45 28.30
C VAL A 236 -17.97 9.07 26.85
N PRO A 237 -18.97 9.06 25.96
CA PRO A 237 -18.77 8.97 24.51
C PRO A 237 -17.94 10.15 24.03
N PHE A 238 -16.83 9.90 23.34
CA PHE A 238 -15.94 10.99 22.89
C PHE A 238 -15.38 10.84 21.46
N TRP A 239 -15.41 9.65 20.87
CA TRP A 239 -14.83 9.38 19.55
C TRP A 239 -15.54 8.23 18.82
N VAL A 240 -15.71 8.37 17.50
CA VAL A 240 -16.30 7.39 16.61
C VAL A 240 -15.44 7.28 15.35
N CYS A 241 -15.18 6.04 14.90
CA CYS A 241 -14.62 5.79 13.57
C CYS A 241 -15.69 5.21 12.64
N ALA A 242 -16.02 5.96 11.58
CA ALA A 242 -16.79 5.49 10.44
C ALA A 242 -15.82 5.01 9.34
N THR A 243 -16.10 3.85 8.75
CA THR A 243 -15.26 3.23 7.73
C THR A 243 -15.91 3.34 6.35
N LEU A 244 -15.23 3.97 5.40
CA LEU A 244 -15.62 4.01 3.99
C LEU A 244 -14.76 3.03 3.20
N GLY A 245 -15.32 1.87 2.88
CA GLY A 245 -14.61 0.76 2.24
C GLY A 245 -13.94 -0.16 3.26
N THR A 246 -14.75 -0.88 4.04
CA THR A 246 -14.29 -1.84 5.06
C THR A 246 -13.35 -2.91 4.48
N THR A 247 -12.45 -3.43 5.31
CA THR A 247 -11.40 -4.35 4.84
C THR A 247 -11.97 -5.65 4.28
N GLY A 248 -13.03 -6.17 4.91
CA GLY A 248 -13.67 -7.42 4.51
C GLY A 248 -14.31 -7.35 3.12
N SER A 249 -15.32 -6.50 2.98
CA SER A 249 -16.27 -6.47 1.85
C SER A 249 -16.23 -5.19 1.01
N VAL A 250 -15.50 -4.16 1.43
CA VAL A 250 -15.65 -2.78 0.91
C VAL A 250 -17.08 -2.26 1.14
N ALA A 251 -17.66 -2.56 2.31
CA ALA A 251 -18.88 -1.88 2.77
C ALA A 251 -18.58 -0.44 3.18
N PHE A 252 -19.63 0.38 3.27
CA PHE A 252 -19.55 1.80 3.65
C PHE A 252 -20.51 2.04 4.81
N ASP A 253 -19.97 2.54 5.92
CA ASP A 253 -20.77 3.02 7.05
C ASP A 253 -21.59 4.25 6.61
N ASN A 254 -22.82 4.41 7.11
CA ASN A 254 -23.68 5.54 6.73
C ASN A 254 -23.22 6.84 7.42
N LEU A 255 -22.31 7.54 6.75
CA LEU A 255 -21.57 8.69 7.30
C LEU A 255 -22.49 9.81 7.79
N LYS A 256 -23.57 10.12 7.06
CA LYS A 256 -24.56 11.13 7.44
C LYS A 256 -25.27 10.78 8.74
N GLU A 257 -25.87 9.59 8.82
CA GLU A 257 -26.55 9.10 10.04
C GLU A 257 -25.60 9.07 11.25
N ILE A 258 -24.32 8.72 11.02
CA ILE A 258 -23.31 8.67 12.07
C ILE A 258 -22.88 10.08 12.50
N GLY A 259 -22.72 11.01 11.55
CA GLY A 259 -22.36 12.40 11.81
C GLY A 259 -23.41 13.14 12.63
N GLU A 260 -24.69 12.98 12.30
CA GLU A 260 -25.82 13.55 13.06
C GLU A 260 -25.80 13.09 14.53
N VAL A 261 -25.50 11.80 14.78
CA VAL A 261 -25.33 11.25 16.14
C VAL A 261 -24.06 11.78 16.81
N CYS A 262 -22.95 11.91 16.09
CA CYS A 262 -21.69 12.43 16.62
C CYS A 262 -21.83 13.89 17.07
N GLU A 263 -22.43 14.77 16.26
CA GLU A 263 -22.67 16.17 16.65
C GLU A 263 -23.58 16.27 17.88
N LYS A 264 -24.72 15.58 17.86
CA LYS A 264 -25.69 15.55 18.96
C LYS A 264 -25.08 15.08 20.29
N HIS A 265 -24.08 14.21 20.26
CA HIS A 265 -23.42 13.67 21.45
C HIS A 265 -22.03 14.27 21.70
N SER A 266 -21.61 15.25 20.90
CA SER A 266 -20.30 15.92 20.94
C SER A 266 -19.08 14.98 20.80
N ALA A 267 -19.29 13.81 20.20
CA ALA A 267 -18.24 12.83 19.94
C ALA A 267 -17.48 13.17 18.65
N TRP A 268 -16.16 13.06 18.67
CA TRP A 268 -15.31 13.26 17.50
C TRP A 268 -15.60 12.22 16.43
N LEU A 269 -15.88 12.63 15.20
CA LEU A 269 -16.03 11.73 14.06
C LEU A 269 -14.74 11.66 13.22
N HIS A 270 -14.10 10.49 13.24
CA HIS A 270 -13.02 10.13 12.31
C HIS A 270 -13.55 9.26 11.17
N VAL A 271 -13.12 9.54 9.95
CA VAL A 271 -13.46 8.75 8.76
C VAL A 271 -12.21 8.03 8.25
N ASP A 272 -12.18 6.70 8.40
CA ASP A 272 -11.19 5.83 7.75
C ASP A 272 -11.70 5.45 6.35
N ALA A 273 -11.13 6.09 5.33
CA ALA A 273 -11.37 5.78 3.93
C ALA A 273 -10.14 5.11 3.27
N ALA A 274 -9.26 4.43 4.04
CA ALA A 274 -7.93 4.00 3.60
C ALA A 274 -7.84 3.47 2.16
N TYR A 275 -8.76 2.60 1.74
CA TYR A 275 -8.85 2.11 0.36
C TYR A 275 -9.78 2.97 -0.52
N ALA A 276 -11.05 3.11 -0.14
CA ALA A 276 -12.07 3.72 -1.01
C ALA A 276 -11.86 5.23 -1.24
N GLY A 277 -11.09 5.92 -0.40
CA GLY A 277 -10.74 7.33 -0.56
C GLY A 277 -10.10 7.63 -1.92
N SER A 278 -9.32 6.68 -2.48
CA SER A 278 -8.75 6.83 -3.83
C SER A 278 -9.83 6.90 -4.92
N ALA A 279 -11.02 6.35 -4.68
CA ALA A 279 -12.12 6.39 -5.63
C ALA A 279 -12.79 7.77 -5.72
N PHE A 280 -12.75 8.58 -4.65
CA PHE A 280 -13.41 9.89 -4.61
C PHE A 280 -12.77 10.96 -5.52
N VAL A 281 -11.63 10.63 -6.16
CA VAL A 281 -11.10 11.41 -7.30
C VAL A 281 -12.07 11.39 -8.50
N CYS A 282 -12.93 10.37 -8.60
CA CYS A 282 -14.03 10.25 -9.55
C CYS A 282 -15.34 10.75 -8.91
N PRO A 283 -16.02 11.77 -9.47
CA PRO A 283 -17.24 12.33 -8.89
C PRO A 283 -18.36 11.30 -8.64
N GLU A 284 -18.52 10.30 -9.49
CA GLU A 284 -19.58 9.29 -9.40
C GLU A 284 -19.52 8.42 -8.13
N TYR A 285 -18.35 8.30 -7.49
CA TYR A 285 -18.19 7.55 -6.23
C TYR A 285 -18.32 8.43 -4.98
N ARG A 286 -18.49 9.74 -5.12
CA ARG A 286 -18.58 10.67 -3.98
C ARG A 286 -19.92 10.63 -3.23
N HIS A 287 -20.90 9.87 -3.69
CA HIS A 287 -22.15 9.66 -2.95
C HIS A 287 -21.90 9.00 -1.57
N TRP A 288 -20.84 8.20 -1.42
CA TRP A 288 -20.40 7.67 -0.12
C TRP A 288 -19.72 8.71 0.80
N LEU A 289 -19.53 9.96 0.36
CA LEU A 289 -19.07 11.08 1.19
C LEU A 289 -20.22 11.95 1.73
N GLU A 290 -21.50 11.61 1.50
CA GLU A 290 -22.61 12.38 2.08
C GLU A 290 -22.51 12.38 3.62
N GLY A 291 -22.41 13.56 4.23
CA GLY A 291 -22.14 13.74 5.67
C GLY A 291 -20.68 14.03 6.04
N ILE A 292 -19.74 14.12 5.07
CA ILE A 292 -18.31 14.41 5.33
C ILE A 292 -18.07 15.77 6.00
N GLU A 293 -18.97 16.73 5.81
CA GLU A 293 -18.99 18.03 6.48
C GLU A 293 -19.15 17.93 8.02
N LEU A 294 -19.71 16.82 8.51
CA LEU A 294 -19.91 16.52 9.93
C LEU A 294 -18.66 15.88 10.57
N ALA A 295 -17.68 15.44 9.79
CA ALA A 295 -16.47 14.80 10.31
C ALA A 295 -15.49 15.81 10.92
N ASP A 296 -14.87 15.47 12.05
CA ASP A 296 -13.73 16.19 12.62
C ASP A 296 -12.41 15.83 11.88
N SER A 297 -12.29 14.60 11.35
CA SER A 297 -11.12 14.20 10.56
C SER A 297 -11.39 13.09 9.53
N PHE A 298 -10.61 13.09 8.46
CA PHE A 298 -10.69 12.14 7.35
C PHE A 298 -9.29 11.63 6.99
N ALA A 299 -9.13 10.33 6.73
CA ALA A 299 -7.86 9.76 6.27
C ALA A 299 -8.04 8.76 5.13
N PHE A 300 -7.13 8.79 4.16
CA PHE A 300 -7.00 7.71 3.18
C PHE A 300 -5.56 7.50 2.69
N ASN A 301 -5.30 6.37 2.01
CA ASN A 301 -3.98 6.03 1.51
C ASN A 301 -3.87 6.25 -0.01
N PRO A 302 -3.23 7.34 -0.49
CA PRO A 302 -2.62 7.36 -1.81
C PRO A 302 -1.71 6.14 -2.06
N SER A 303 -1.08 5.65 -0.98
CA SER A 303 -0.26 4.43 -0.97
C SER A 303 -0.99 3.09 -1.11
N LYS A 304 -2.33 3.09 -1.20
CA LYS A 304 -3.06 1.91 -1.67
C LYS A 304 -3.27 1.95 -3.17
N TRP A 305 -4.17 2.82 -3.64
CA TRP A 305 -4.79 2.72 -4.97
C TRP A 305 -4.65 3.99 -5.82
N LEU A 306 -3.79 4.94 -5.41
CA LEU A 306 -3.50 6.18 -6.16
C LEU A 306 -2.09 6.20 -6.76
N MET A 307 -1.45 5.02 -6.87
CA MET A 307 -0.14 4.81 -7.51
C MET A 307 1.05 5.59 -6.91
N VAL A 308 0.93 6.07 -5.66
CA VAL A 308 2.04 6.61 -4.87
C VAL A 308 2.65 5.47 -4.07
N ASN A 309 3.94 5.15 -4.21
CA ASN A 309 4.54 4.05 -3.45
C ASN A 309 4.45 4.27 -1.93
N PHE A 310 4.33 3.19 -1.16
CA PHE A 310 4.35 3.25 0.30
C PHE A 310 5.67 3.87 0.83
N ASP A 311 5.67 4.66 1.90
CA ASP A 311 4.54 5.16 2.70
C ASP A 311 3.97 6.49 2.14
N CYS A 312 2.64 6.63 2.18
CA CYS A 312 1.92 7.88 1.91
C CYS A 312 0.44 7.75 2.34
N THR A 313 0.06 8.43 3.43
CA THR A 313 -1.32 8.52 3.90
C THR A 313 -1.69 9.99 4.04
N GLY A 314 -2.76 10.43 3.37
CA GLY A 314 -3.29 11.77 3.58
C GLY A 314 -4.25 11.76 4.76
N MET A 315 -4.02 12.62 5.75
CA MET A 315 -4.93 12.88 6.86
C MET A 315 -5.33 14.35 6.84
N TRP A 316 -6.62 14.62 7.00
CA TRP A 316 -7.17 15.96 7.16
C TRP A 316 -7.90 16.09 8.48
N VAL A 317 -7.84 17.29 9.07
CA VAL A 317 -8.58 17.67 10.29
C VAL A 317 -9.34 18.96 10.06
N LYS A 318 -10.54 19.07 10.64
CA LYS A 318 -11.41 20.25 10.60
C LYS A 318 -10.93 21.36 11.55
N ASP A 319 -10.21 20.99 12.61
CA ASP A 319 -9.49 21.86 13.54
C ASP A 319 -8.08 21.32 13.80
N SER A 320 -7.05 21.98 13.26
CA SER A 320 -5.65 21.63 13.49
C SER A 320 -5.18 21.94 14.91
N THR A 321 -5.86 22.86 15.62
CA THR A 321 -5.48 23.20 16.99
C THR A 321 -5.69 22.04 17.96
N ALA A 322 -6.57 21.08 17.64
CA ALA A 322 -6.71 19.82 18.37
C ALA A 322 -5.45 18.93 18.28
N LEU A 323 -4.77 18.91 17.14
CA LEU A 323 -3.48 18.21 16.99
C LEU A 323 -2.39 18.93 17.80
N HIS A 324 -2.29 20.26 17.64
CA HIS A 324 -1.35 21.06 18.43
C HIS A 324 -1.55 20.89 19.94
N ARG A 325 -2.79 20.91 20.47
CA ARG A 325 -3.07 20.64 21.90
C ARG A 325 -2.58 19.28 22.38
N THR A 326 -2.42 18.31 21.48
CA THR A 326 -2.09 16.92 21.80
C THR A 326 -0.60 16.62 21.69
N PHE A 327 0.10 17.20 20.70
CA PHE A 327 1.49 16.86 20.36
C PHE A 327 2.48 18.03 20.53
N ASN A 328 2.05 19.20 21.00
CA ASN A 328 2.95 20.34 21.17
C ASN A 328 3.95 20.15 22.32
N VAL A 329 5.23 20.04 21.95
CA VAL A 329 6.39 20.26 22.81
C VAL A 329 7.20 21.44 22.26
N ASN A 330 7.64 22.34 23.14
CA ASN A 330 8.28 23.60 22.74
C ASN A 330 9.70 23.81 23.33
N PRO A 331 10.64 22.87 23.11
CA PRO A 331 12.03 23.03 23.53
C PRO A 331 12.74 24.10 22.69
N ILE A 332 13.68 24.83 23.30
CA ILE A 332 14.33 25.99 22.67
C ILE A 332 15.04 25.66 21.35
N TYR A 333 15.60 24.45 21.21
CA TYR A 333 16.34 24.02 20.02
C TYR A 333 15.45 23.69 18.79
N LEU A 334 14.12 23.73 18.92
CA LEU A 334 13.19 23.61 17.79
C LEU A 334 12.51 24.94 17.40
N ARG A 335 12.74 26.01 18.16
CA ARG A 335 12.13 27.32 17.90
C ARG A 335 12.81 28.03 16.73
N HIS A 336 12.04 28.81 15.99
CA HIS A 336 12.52 29.68 14.91
C HIS A 336 11.70 30.97 14.82
N GLU A 337 12.16 31.93 14.04
CA GLU A 337 11.58 33.28 13.94
C GLU A 337 10.14 33.29 13.38
N ASN A 338 9.72 32.21 12.73
CA ASN A 338 8.39 32.02 12.16
C ASN A 338 7.51 31.03 12.95
N SER A 339 7.94 30.55 14.13
CA SER A 339 7.11 29.70 14.98
C SER A 339 5.81 30.43 15.35
N GLY A 340 4.66 29.76 15.15
CA GLY A 340 3.34 30.35 15.33
C GLY A 340 2.83 31.21 14.16
N LYS A 341 3.64 31.41 13.11
CA LYS A 341 3.21 31.98 11.81
C LYS A 341 3.20 30.95 10.69
N ALA A 342 4.15 30.01 10.72
CA ALA A 342 4.25 28.89 9.79
C ALA A 342 3.73 27.58 10.41
N ILE A 343 3.36 26.63 9.56
CA ILE A 343 2.96 25.28 9.99
C ILE A 343 4.20 24.48 10.36
N ASP A 344 4.30 24.08 11.63
CA ASP A 344 5.32 23.14 12.11
C ASP A 344 4.68 21.74 12.25
N TYR A 345 4.78 20.95 11.17
CA TYR A 345 4.09 19.64 11.06
C TYR A 345 4.48 18.63 12.15
N MET A 346 5.57 18.82 12.89
CA MET A 346 5.86 18.02 14.10
C MET A 346 4.72 18.02 15.13
N HIS A 347 3.88 19.06 15.15
CA HIS A 347 2.71 19.14 16.04
C HIS A 347 1.46 18.41 15.50
N TRP A 348 1.55 17.81 14.32
CA TRP A 348 0.44 17.18 13.59
C TRP A 348 0.61 15.65 13.49
N GLN A 349 1.64 15.08 14.12
CA GLN A 349 2.02 13.67 14.05
C GLN A 349 2.66 13.21 15.37
N ILE A 350 2.89 11.91 15.54
CA ILE A 350 3.49 11.34 16.75
C ILE A 350 5.03 11.56 16.83
N PRO A 351 5.84 11.29 15.79
CA PRO A 351 7.29 11.48 15.86
C PRO A 351 7.69 12.94 15.60
N LEU A 352 8.89 13.34 16.04
CA LEU A 352 9.47 14.64 15.65
C LEU A 352 9.82 14.65 14.15
N SER A 353 10.77 13.81 13.75
CA SER A 353 11.34 13.81 12.40
C SER A 353 10.35 13.32 11.35
N ARG A 354 10.41 13.93 10.15
CA ARG A 354 9.61 13.56 8.97
C ARG A 354 10.36 13.87 7.69
N ARG A 355 10.26 12.96 6.71
CA ARG A 355 10.91 13.06 5.38
C ARG A 355 10.03 13.84 4.38
N PHE A 356 10.57 14.17 3.21
CA PHE A 356 9.90 14.94 2.17
C PHE A 356 8.82 14.15 1.37
N ARG A 357 7.84 13.57 2.07
CA ARG A 357 6.79 12.69 1.50
C ARG A 357 6.00 13.33 0.35
N ALA A 358 5.73 14.64 0.45
CA ALA A 358 4.94 15.38 -0.52
C ALA A 358 5.54 15.38 -1.94
N LEU A 359 6.86 15.19 -2.08
CA LEU A 359 7.54 15.25 -3.37
C LEU A 359 7.05 14.17 -4.35
N LYS A 360 6.94 12.91 -3.89
CA LYS A 360 6.42 11.81 -4.72
C LYS A 360 4.93 11.94 -5.01
N LEU A 361 4.13 12.40 -4.05
CA LEU A 361 2.71 12.68 -4.25
C LEU A 361 2.53 13.74 -5.35
N TRP A 362 3.28 14.84 -5.26
CA TRP A 362 3.26 15.92 -6.25
C TRP A 362 3.71 15.46 -7.64
N PHE A 363 4.72 14.58 -7.73
CA PHE A 363 5.14 13.97 -8.99
C PHE A 363 4.02 13.13 -9.62
N VAL A 364 3.35 12.27 -8.84
CA VAL A 364 2.23 11.44 -9.31
C VAL A 364 1.05 12.31 -9.77
N LEU A 365 0.62 13.27 -8.95
CA LEU A 365 -0.46 14.20 -9.29
C LEU A 365 -0.18 14.98 -10.59
N ARG A 366 1.06 15.44 -10.80
CA ARG A 366 1.45 16.18 -12.01
C ARG A 366 1.68 15.32 -13.25
N ASN A 367 2.17 14.08 -13.09
CA ASN A 367 2.49 13.21 -14.21
C ASN A 367 1.24 12.56 -14.81
N TYR A 368 0.34 12.02 -13.98
CA TYR A 368 -0.91 11.42 -14.44
C TYR A 368 -2.01 12.45 -14.70
N GLY A 369 -2.03 13.54 -13.91
CA GLY A 369 -3.15 14.46 -13.86
C GLY A 369 -4.45 13.81 -13.34
N VAL A 370 -5.46 14.63 -13.11
CA VAL A 370 -6.78 14.19 -12.60
C VAL A 370 -7.40 13.12 -13.50
N VAL A 371 -7.39 13.35 -14.82
CA VAL A 371 -7.99 12.43 -15.81
C VAL A 371 -7.28 11.06 -15.83
N GLY A 372 -5.96 11.03 -15.68
CA GLY A 372 -5.19 9.77 -15.62
C GLY A 372 -5.52 8.95 -14.37
N LEU A 373 -5.60 9.61 -13.21
CA LEU A 373 -5.98 8.97 -11.95
C LEU A 373 -7.43 8.46 -11.99
N GLN A 374 -8.37 9.27 -12.48
CA GLN A 374 -9.77 8.83 -12.66
C GLN A 374 -9.89 7.65 -13.62
N LYS A 375 -9.13 7.63 -14.72
CA LYS A 375 -9.10 6.50 -15.66
C LYS A 375 -8.60 5.22 -14.98
N HIS A 376 -7.54 5.30 -14.17
CA HIS A 376 -7.01 4.15 -13.42
C HIS A 376 -8.05 3.53 -12.48
N ILE A 377 -8.74 4.36 -11.68
CA ILE A 377 -9.81 3.90 -10.78
C ILE A 377 -10.94 3.24 -11.58
N ARG A 378 -11.47 3.93 -12.61
CA ARG A 378 -12.56 3.42 -13.46
C ARG A 378 -12.22 2.09 -14.12
N GLU A 379 -11.01 1.93 -14.64
CA GLU A 379 -10.57 0.69 -15.26
C GLU A 379 -10.46 -0.45 -14.25
N SER A 380 -9.91 -0.20 -13.06
CA SER A 380 -9.82 -1.20 -11.99
C SER A 380 -11.21 -1.66 -11.51
N VAL A 381 -12.19 -0.75 -11.42
CA VAL A 381 -13.60 -1.09 -11.13
C VAL A 381 -14.23 -1.91 -12.27
N ARG A 382 -14.00 -1.53 -13.53
CA ARG A 382 -14.48 -2.26 -14.71
C ARG A 382 -13.93 -3.69 -14.80
N LEU A 383 -12.66 -3.88 -14.44
CA LEU A 383 -12.03 -5.21 -14.36
C LEU A 383 -12.63 -6.06 -13.23
N ALA A 384 -12.94 -5.46 -12.08
CA ALA A 384 -13.62 -6.15 -11.00
C ALA A 384 -15.07 -6.52 -11.36
N GLN A 385 -15.80 -5.67 -12.09
CA GLN A 385 -17.11 -6.00 -12.69
C GLN A 385 -17.02 -7.20 -13.66
N LYS A 386 -15.95 -7.27 -14.46
CA LYS A 386 -15.71 -8.44 -15.32
C LYS A 386 -15.50 -9.72 -14.50
N PHE A 387 -14.70 -9.66 -13.43
CA PHE A 387 -14.50 -10.82 -12.55
C PHE A 387 -15.80 -11.23 -11.83
N GLU A 388 -16.59 -10.28 -11.33
CA GLU A 388 -17.93 -10.51 -10.77
C GLU A 388 -18.85 -11.26 -11.75
N ALA A 389 -18.95 -10.80 -13.00
CA ALA A 389 -19.74 -11.46 -14.03
C ALA A 389 -19.26 -12.89 -14.35
N LEU A 390 -17.94 -13.11 -14.34
CA LEU A 390 -17.33 -14.43 -14.54
C LEU A 390 -17.65 -15.40 -13.39
N VAL A 391 -17.63 -14.93 -12.14
CA VAL A 391 -18.01 -15.71 -10.95
C VAL A 391 -19.50 -16.06 -10.97
N LEU A 392 -20.38 -15.08 -11.26
CA LEU A 392 -21.83 -15.29 -11.31
C LEU A 392 -22.28 -16.24 -12.43
N ALA A 393 -21.50 -16.35 -13.51
CA ALA A 393 -21.75 -17.28 -14.60
C ALA A 393 -21.44 -18.75 -14.25
N ASP A 394 -20.65 -19.02 -13.19
CA ASP A 394 -20.33 -20.39 -12.76
C ASP A 394 -21.21 -20.80 -11.56
N PRO A 395 -22.15 -21.75 -11.74
CA PRO A 395 -23.13 -22.08 -10.71
C PRO A 395 -22.53 -22.73 -9.46
N ARG A 396 -21.23 -23.08 -9.46
CA ARG A 396 -20.50 -23.65 -8.31
C ARG A 396 -20.13 -22.61 -7.25
N PHE A 397 -20.16 -21.32 -7.60
CA PHE A 397 -19.76 -20.22 -6.74
C PHE A 397 -20.95 -19.35 -6.31
N ASP A 398 -20.74 -18.55 -5.25
CA ASP A 398 -21.62 -17.47 -4.81
C ASP A 398 -20.79 -16.22 -4.45
N ILE A 399 -21.44 -15.06 -4.58
CA ILE A 399 -20.96 -13.75 -4.11
C ILE A 399 -21.87 -13.33 -2.93
N PRO A 400 -21.45 -13.48 -1.66
CA PRO A 400 -22.32 -13.26 -0.50
C PRO A 400 -22.44 -11.79 -0.04
N GLN A 401 -21.74 -10.86 -0.70
CA GLN A 401 -21.80 -9.41 -0.49
C GLN A 401 -21.60 -8.71 -1.85
N PRO A 402 -22.34 -7.64 -2.17
CA PRO A 402 -22.26 -6.97 -3.47
C PRO A 402 -20.87 -6.40 -3.75
N ARG A 403 -20.40 -6.44 -5.01
CA ARG A 403 -19.10 -5.84 -5.37
C ARG A 403 -19.17 -4.32 -5.28
N ASN A 404 -18.43 -3.78 -4.32
CA ASN A 404 -18.09 -2.38 -4.25
C ASN A 404 -16.67 -2.13 -4.80
N LEU A 405 -16.54 -1.11 -5.64
CA LEU A 405 -15.27 -0.69 -6.25
C LEU A 405 -14.51 -1.87 -6.92
N GLY A 406 -13.21 -2.01 -6.65
CA GLY A 406 -12.30 -2.95 -7.29
C GLY A 406 -12.13 -4.30 -6.60
N MET A 407 -13.04 -4.70 -5.68
CA MET A 407 -12.89 -5.94 -4.91
C MET A 407 -14.16 -6.80 -4.96
N VAL A 408 -14.01 -8.07 -5.32
CA VAL A 408 -15.08 -9.09 -5.33
C VAL A 408 -14.80 -10.11 -4.22
N ALA A 409 -15.73 -10.28 -3.29
CA ALA A 409 -15.68 -11.37 -2.32
C ALA A 409 -16.54 -12.54 -2.81
N PHE A 410 -15.94 -13.71 -2.99
CA PHE A 410 -16.60 -14.88 -3.56
C PHE A 410 -16.25 -16.16 -2.79
N ARG A 411 -17.04 -17.22 -3.00
CA ARG A 411 -16.83 -18.52 -2.34
C ARG A 411 -17.35 -19.68 -3.17
N LEU A 412 -16.87 -20.90 -2.87
CA LEU A 412 -17.55 -22.11 -3.32
C LEU A 412 -18.83 -22.33 -2.50
N LYS A 413 -19.87 -22.86 -3.16
CA LYS A 413 -21.10 -23.36 -2.51
C LYS A 413 -20.80 -24.56 -1.62
N GLY A 414 -21.51 -24.64 -0.50
CA GLY A 414 -21.38 -25.73 0.49
C GLY A 414 -20.62 -25.33 1.74
N ASP A 415 -19.76 -26.22 2.24
CA ASP A 415 -19.04 -26.05 3.50
C ASP A 415 -17.85 -25.08 3.36
N ASN A 416 -17.58 -24.24 4.38
CA ASN A 416 -16.47 -23.25 4.37
C ASN A 416 -15.11 -23.88 4.04
N THR A 417 -14.92 -25.15 4.40
CA THR A 417 -13.71 -25.94 4.16
C THR A 417 -13.38 -26.14 2.67
N LEU A 418 -14.37 -26.07 1.77
CA LEU A 418 -14.15 -26.10 0.32
C LEU A 418 -13.43 -24.83 -0.15
N THR A 419 -13.94 -23.67 0.26
CA THR A 419 -13.35 -22.36 -0.05
C THR A 419 -11.96 -22.21 0.58
N GLU A 420 -11.75 -22.73 1.79
CA GLU A 420 -10.45 -22.76 2.45
C GLU A 420 -9.42 -23.63 1.69
N ARG A 421 -9.83 -24.84 1.24
CA ARG A 421 -8.98 -25.71 0.40
C ARG A 421 -8.63 -25.05 -0.93
N LEU A 422 -9.60 -24.39 -1.57
CA LEU A 422 -9.42 -23.64 -2.81
C LEU A 422 -8.35 -22.56 -2.62
N LEU A 423 -8.49 -21.72 -1.60
CA LEU A 423 -7.53 -20.65 -1.33
C LEU A 423 -6.13 -21.18 -1.02
N LYS A 424 -6.02 -22.22 -0.20
CA LYS A 424 -4.74 -22.87 0.13
C LYS A 424 -4.04 -23.44 -1.11
N ARG A 425 -4.79 -24.04 -2.05
CA ARG A 425 -4.22 -24.61 -3.27
C ARG A 425 -3.81 -23.54 -4.29
N LEU A 426 -4.59 -22.47 -4.44
CA LEU A 426 -4.25 -21.31 -5.28
C LEU A 426 -2.94 -20.64 -4.83
N ASN A 427 -2.86 -20.24 -3.54
CA ASN A 427 -1.64 -19.67 -2.97
C ASN A 427 -0.46 -20.67 -3.00
N GLY A 428 -0.72 -21.97 -2.82
CA GLY A 428 0.30 -23.03 -2.87
C GLY A 428 0.94 -23.20 -4.24
N ARG A 429 0.16 -23.06 -5.33
CA ARG A 429 0.68 -22.97 -6.71
C ARG A 429 1.43 -21.66 -6.94
N GLY A 430 0.90 -20.56 -6.43
CA GLY A 430 1.57 -19.25 -6.38
C GLY A 430 1.49 -18.42 -7.66
N TYR A 431 0.71 -18.86 -8.66
CA TYR A 431 0.37 -18.05 -9.84
C TYR A 431 -0.40 -16.79 -9.45
N ILE A 432 -1.43 -16.97 -8.62
CA ILE A 432 -2.18 -15.87 -8.01
C ILE A 432 -1.94 -15.83 -6.51
N HIS A 433 -2.07 -14.65 -5.90
CA HIS A 433 -2.14 -14.52 -4.44
C HIS A 433 -3.46 -13.89 -4.00
N ALA A 434 -4.19 -14.56 -3.11
CA ALA A 434 -5.41 -14.03 -2.50
C ALA A 434 -5.44 -14.32 -0.98
N VAL A 435 -6.33 -13.64 -0.26
CA VAL A 435 -6.52 -13.80 1.20
C VAL A 435 -8.01 -13.95 1.55
N PRO A 436 -8.35 -14.60 2.68
CA PRO A 436 -9.73 -14.84 3.02
C PRO A 436 -10.35 -13.66 3.77
N ALA A 437 -11.67 -13.71 3.88
CA ALA A 437 -12.43 -12.96 4.87
C ALA A 437 -13.52 -13.85 5.48
N CYS A 438 -14.12 -13.38 6.56
CA CYS A 438 -15.32 -13.97 7.14
C CYS A 438 -16.43 -12.91 7.21
N PHE A 439 -17.64 -13.29 6.81
CA PHE A 439 -18.85 -12.45 6.86
C PHE A 439 -19.93 -13.19 7.66
N LYS A 440 -20.18 -12.79 8.91
CA LYS A 440 -21.19 -13.43 9.80
C LYS A 440 -21.07 -14.98 9.83
N GLY A 441 -19.84 -15.50 9.82
CA GLY A 441 -19.52 -16.94 9.81
C GLY A 441 -19.27 -17.58 8.43
N VAL A 442 -19.50 -16.85 7.33
CA VAL A 442 -19.25 -17.30 5.96
C VAL A 442 -17.81 -17.02 5.53
N TYR A 443 -17.04 -18.06 5.20
CA TYR A 443 -15.67 -17.92 4.69
C TYR A 443 -15.68 -17.59 3.20
N VAL A 444 -14.96 -16.54 2.80
CA VAL A 444 -14.84 -16.05 1.42
C VAL A 444 -13.39 -15.86 1.02
N ILE A 445 -13.12 -15.89 -0.28
CA ILE A 445 -11.89 -15.39 -0.90
C ILE A 445 -12.15 -13.95 -1.34
N ARG A 446 -11.23 -13.04 -1.06
CA ARG A 446 -11.25 -11.68 -1.59
C ARG A 446 -10.38 -11.62 -2.85
N PHE A 447 -10.97 -11.18 -3.95
CA PHE A 447 -10.28 -10.89 -5.21
C PHE A 447 -10.24 -9.37 -5.41
N THR A 448 -9.11 -8.75 -5.12
CA THR A 448 -8.90 -7.32 -5.37
C THR A 448 -8.18 -7.12 -6.70
N VAL A 449 -8.71 -6.27 -7.58
CA VAL A 449 -7.95 -5.79 -8.75
C VAL A 449 -6.91 -4.79 -8.27
N THR A 450 -5.62 -5.09 -8.50
CA THR A 450 -4.51 -4.29 -7.99
C THR A 450 -3.82 -3.50 -9.08
N SER A 451 -2.92 -4.13 -9.85
CA SER A 451 -1.94 -3.46 -10.72
C SER A 451 -2.62 -2.55 -11.74
N GLN A 452 -2.08 -1.34 -11.92
CA GLN A 452 -2.46 -0.44 -13.01
C GLN A 452 -2.15 -1.00 -14.41
N ARG A 453 -1.45 -2.14 -14.48
CA ARG A 453 -1.17 -2.90 -15.71
C ARG A 453 -2.10 -4.11 -15.90
N THR A 454 -3.04 -4.36 -14.99
CA THR A 454 -4.01 -5.47 -15.10
C THR A 454 -4.90 -5.25 -16.32
N THR A 455 -5.14 -6.32 -17.08
CA THR A 455 -5.88 -6.30 -18.34
C THR A 455 -7.09 -7.23 -18.30
N ASN A 456 -7.90 -7.17 -19.35
CA ASN A 456 -8.98 -8.14 -19.57
C ASN A 456 -8.49 -9.58 -19.70
N GLN A 457 -7.23 -9.83 -20.06
CA GLN A 457 -6.66 -11.16 -20.23
C GLN A 457 -6.23 -11.74 -18.88
N ASP A 458 -5.49 -10.97 -18.06
CA ASP A 458 -5.08 -11.38 -16.71
C ASP A 458 -6.30 -11.88 -15.90
N ILE A 459 -7.38 -11.08 -15.86
CA ILE A 459 -8.65 -11.44 -15.18
C ILE A 459 -9.27 -12.76 -15.70
N LEU A 460 -9.09 -13.10 -16.98
CA LEU A 460 -9.58 -14.38 -17.52
C LEU A 460 -8.69 -15.54 -17.11
N ASP A 461 -7.37 -15.34 -17.09
CA ASP A 461 -6.40 -16.36 -16.71
C ASP A 461 -6.47 -16.68 -15.21
N ASP A 462 -6.55 -15.65 -14.37
CA ASP A 462 -6.78 -15.78 -12.92
C ASP A 462 -8.09 -16.52 -12.61
N TRP A 463 -9.16 -16.20 -13.35
CA TRP A 463 -10.44 -16.90 -13.22
C TRP A 463 -10.40 -18.34 -13.75
N ASN A 464 -9.64 -18.60 -14.82
CA ASN A 464 -9.44 -19.95 -15.33
C ASN A 464 -8.71 -20.82 -14.29
N GLU A 465 -7.68 -20.29 -13.63
CA GLU A 465 -6.99 -20.99 -12.55
C GLU A 465 -7.91 -21.25 -11.35
N VAL A 466 -8.71 -20.26 -10.92
CA VAL A 466 -9.73 -20.45 -9.87
C VAL A 466 -10.73 -21.56 -10.22
N LYS A 467 -11.24 -21.59 -11.46
CA LYS A 467 -12.17 -22.64 -11.94
C LYS A 467 -11.50 -24.02 -12.00
N ASN A 468 -10.26 -24.11 -12.44
CA ASN A 468 -9.53 -25.36 -12.60
C ASN A 468 -9.27 -25.99 -11.23
N VAL A 469 -8.72 -25.21 -10.29
CA VAL A 469 -8.48 -25.65 -8.91
C VAL A 469 -9.79 -26.02 -8.21
N ALA A 470 -10.88 -25.29 -8.47
CA ALA A 470 -12.21 -25.66 -7.95
C ALA A 470 -12.71 -26.99 -8.54
N SER A 471 -12.51 -27.25 -9.84
CA SER A 471 -12.87 -28.54 -10.46
C SER A 471 -12.11 -29.70 -9.81
N GLU A 472 -10.80 -29.56 -9.62
CA GLU A 472 -9.96 -30.57 -8.93
C GLU A 472 -10.49 -30.88 -7.52
N ILE A 473 -10.72 -29.86 -6.70
CA ILE A 473 -11.20 -30.03 -5.32
C ILE A 473 -12.57 -30.69 -5.28
N LEU A 474 -13.48 -30.31 -6.19
CA LEU A 474 -14.83 -30.88 -6.21
C LEU A 474 -14.81 -32.35 -6.68
N VAL A 475 -13.94 -32.72 -7.62
CA VAL A 475 -13.72 -34.13 -8.02
C VAL A 475 -13.06 -34.93 -6.88
N GLU A 476 -12.10 -34.36 -6.16
CA GLU A 476 -11.48 -35.00 -4.98
C GLU A 476 -12.47 -35.24 -3.83
N VAL A 477 -13.43 -34.33 -3.62
CA VAL A 477 -14.36 -34.37 -2.48
C VAL A 477 -15.62 -35.18 -2.78
N TYR A 478 -16.13 -35.12 -4.02
CA TYR A 478 -17.41 -35.73 -4.40
C TYR A 478 -17.30 -36.85 -5.44
N GLY A 479 -16.11 -37.07 -6.01
CA GLY A 479 -15.93 -37.96 -7.15
C GLY A 479 -16.42 -37.35 -8.46
N SER A 480 -16.41 -38.16 -9.52
CA SER A 480 -17.04 -37.82 -10.80
C SER A 480 -17.70 -39.05 -11.42
N ASP A 481 -18.87 -38.87 -12.01
CA ASP A 481 -19.52 -39.86 -12.87
C ASP A 481 -19.47 -39.35 -14.31
N LYS A 482 -18.86 -40.12 -15.21
CA LYS A 482 -18.75 -39.80 -16.64
C LYS A 482 -18.19 -38.37 -16.92
N GLY A 483 -17.29 -37.90 -16.05
CA GLY A 483 -16.69 -36.55 -16.14
C GLY A 483 -17.50 -35.42 -15.50
N ASN A 484 -18.71 -35.68 -14.99
CA ASN A 484 -19.51 -34.70 -14.27
C ASN A 484 -19.33 -34.84 -12.75
N ILE A 485 -19.22 -33.71 -12.04
CA ILE A 485 -19.12 -33.65 -10.58
C ILE A 485 -20.49 -34.01 -9.98
N VAL A 486 -20.58 -35.13 -9.25
CA VAL A 486 -21.81 -35.54 -8.57
C VAL A 486 -21.89 -34.89 -7.19
N VAL A 487 -22.32 -33.62 -7.12
CA VAL A 487 -22.56 -32.96 -5.83
C VAL A 487 -23.73 -33.67 -5.12
N PRO A 488 -23.52 -34.34 -3.97
CA PRO A 488 -24.61 -34.99 -3.27
C PRO A 488 -25.56 -33.93 -2.73
N LYS A 489 -26.88 -34.13 -2.89
CA LYS A 489 -27.89 -33.37 -2.13
C LYS A 489 -27.79 -33.77 -0.65
N LYS A 490 -26.83 -33.21 0.10
CA LYS A 490 -26.82 -33.31 1.56
C LYS A 490 -28.16 -32.77 2.08
N PRO A 491 -28.84 -33.46 3.01
CA PRO A 491 -29.92 -32.83 3.78
C PRO A 491 -29.35 -31.62 4.53
N ARG A 492 -30.17 -30.58 4.75
CA ARG A 492 -29.78 -29.41 5.54
C ARG A 492 -29.57 -29.83 7.00
N ILE A 493 -28.33 -30.10 7.37
CA ILE A 493 -27.93 -30.25 8.77
C ILE A 493 -27.89 -28.86 9.40
N SER A 494 -28.52 -28.71 10.55
CA SER A 494 -28.61 -27.43 11.26
C SER A 494 -27.26 -27.04 11.89
N LEU A 495 -27.04 -25.73 12.07
CA LEU A 495 -25.89 -25.21 12.83
C LEU A 495 -25.82 -25.73 14.28
N LYS A 496 -26.95 -26.23 14.81
CA LYS A 496 -27.03 -26.86 16.13
C LYS A 496 -26.38 -28.25 16.11
N GLU A 497 -26.80 -29.13 15.20
CA GLU A 497 -26.26 -30.49 15.06
C GLU A 497 -24.76 -30.50 14.75
N THR A 498 -24.29 -29.56 13.92
CA THR A 498 -22.85 -29.42 13.60
C THR A 498 -22.00 -29.01 14.82
N ARG A 499 -22.57 -28.23 15.75
CA ARG A 499 -21.91 -27.87 17.03
C ARG A 499 -21.89 -29.03 18.03
N GLU A 500 -22.92 -29.87 18.03
CA GLU A 500 -23.02 -31.04 18.92
C GLU A 500 -22.05 -32.16 18.52
N LEU A 501 -21.76 -32.30 17.22
CA LEU A 501 -20.85 -33.34 16.70
C LEU A 501 -19.36 -32.98 16.78
N ASN A 502 -18.99 -31.70 16.84
CA ASN A 502 -17.59 -31.29 16.91
C ASN A 502 -17.42 -29.95 17.63
N ALA A 503 -17.01 -30.00 18.90
CA ALA A 503 -16.78 -28.82 19.74
C ALA A 503 -15.66 -27.88 19.25
N THR A 504 -14.77 -28.33 18.35
CA THR A 504 -13.74 -27.48 17.72
C THR A 504 -14.12 -27.02 16.31
N PHE A 505 -15.34 -27.31 15.83
CA PHE A 505 -15.85 -26.77 14.58
C PHE A 505 -16.06 -25.25 14.69
N GLY A 506 -15.11 -24.49 14.16
CA GLY A 506 -15.13 -23.02 14.16
C GLY A 506 -14.07 -22.34 15.02
N THR A 507 -13.26 -23.06 15.81
CA THR A 507 -12.19 -22.41 16.61
C THR A 507 -11.08 -21.82 15.75
N SER A 508 -10.85 -22.34 14.54
CA SER A 508 -9.99 -21.69 13.52
C SER A 508 -10.68 -20.54 12.75
N LEU A 509 -12.00 -20.35 12.90
CA LEU A 509 -12.76 -19.27 12.25
C LEU A 509 -12.93 -18.02 13.13
N LEU A 510 -12.71 -18.13 14.45
CA LEU A 510 -12.62 -17.02 15.40
C LEU A 510 -11.29 -16.26 15.29
N LEU A 511 -10.83 -15.96 14.08
CA LEU A 511 -9.66 -15.09 13.81
C LEU A 511 -9.84 -14.23 12.55
N ALA A 512 -10.85 -14.50 11.73
CA ALA A 512 -11.14 -13.71 10.55
C ALA A 512 -12.21 -12.65 10.86
N ASN A 513 -11.80 -11.38 10.85
CA ASN A 513 -12.66 -10.20 10.77
C ASN A 513 -13.58 -9.86 11.94
N SER A 514 -13.43 -10.44 13.14
CA SER A 514 -14.08 -9.89 14.34
C SER A 514 -13.05 -9.61 15.44
N PRO A 515 -12.99 -8.39 16.00
CA PRO A 515 -12.13 -8.08 17.14
C PRO A 515 -12.54 -8.82 18.43
N MET A 516 -13.76 -9.36 18.49
CA MET A 516 -14.25 -10.23 19.59
C MET A 516 -13.74 -11.69 19.50
N SER A 517 -12.86 -11.97 18.54
CA SER A 517 -12.09 -13.21 18.47
C SER A 517 -11.20 -13.37 19.71
N PRO A 518 -11.19 -14.53 20.41
CA PRO A 518 -10.23 -14.80 21.48
C PRO A 518 -8.81 -14.85 20.92
N LYS A 519 -8.14 -13.70 20.89
CA LYS A 519 -6.74 -13.60 20.51
C LYS A 519 -5.91 -14.23 21.62
N ILE A 520 -5.41 -15.44 21.37
CA ILE A 520 -4.38 -16.06 22.21
C ILE A 520 -3.25 -15.04 22.34
N VAL A 521 -3.01 -14.59 23.58
CA VAL A 521 -2.12 -13.49 23.89
C VAL A 521 -0.73 -13.81 23.34
N ASN A 522 -0.23 -12.94 22.46
CA ASN A 522 1.15 -13.01 22.01
C ASN A 522 2.08 -12.88 23.22
N GLY A 523 2.99 -13.83 23.42
CA GLY A 523 3.81 -13.96 24.63
C GLY A 523 4.67 -12.74 24.99
N THR A 524 4.81 -11.78 24.07
CA THR A 524 5.38 -10.46 24.35
C THR A 524 4.61 -9.65 25.40
N HIS A 525 3.30 -9.88 25.60
CA HIS A 525 2.54 -9.14 26.62
C HIS A 525 2.88 -9.61 28.05
N VAL A 526 3.34 -10.86 28.20
CA VAL A 526 3.78 -11.47 29.47
C VAL A 526 5.18 -10.99 29.87
N ALA A 527 5.98 -10.51 28.91
CA ALA A 527 7.36 -10.05 29.15
C ALA A 527 7.48 -8.66 29.83
N ILE A 528 6.36 -7.98 30.09
CA ILE A 528 6.33 -6.58 30.57
C ILE A 528 5.83 -6.47 32.03
N CYS A 529 5.30 -7.55 32.61
CA CYS A 529 4.75 -7.54 33.97
C CYS A 529 5.46 -8.57 34.86
N ASP A 530 5.77 -8.18 36.10
CA ASP A 530 6.40 -9.07 37.07
C ASP A 530 5.55 -10.32 37.34
N TYR A 531 6.22 -11.48 37.33
CA TYR A 531 5.60 -12.78 37.13
C TYR A 531 4.59 -13.19 38.23
N GLU A 532 4.77 -12.75 39.47
CA GLU A 532 3.94 -13.21 40.60
C GLU A 532 2.56 -12.55 40.67
N GLN A 533 2.43 -11.26 40.36
CA GLN A 533 1.14 -10.55 40.47
C GLN A 533 0.16 -10.93 39.35
N VAL A 534 0.66 -11.17 38.14
CA VAL A 534 -0.19 -11.61 37.02
C VAL A 534 -0.65 -13.05 37.21
N LEU A 535 0.22 -13.96 37.70
CA LEU A 535 -0.17 -15.35 37.96
C LEU A 535 -1.20 -15.46 39.09
N SER A 536 -1.04 -14.70 40.18
CA SER A 536 -2.01 -14.70 41.28
C SER A 536 -3.35 -14.05 40.90
N SER A 537 -3.34 -12.95 40.13
CA SER A 537 -4.55 -12.33 39.58
C SER A 537 -5.28 -13.23 38.57
N CYS A 538 -4.54 -13.88 37.66
CA CYS A 538 -5.10 -14.88 36.75
C CYS A 538 -5.68 -16.07 37.54
N ALA A 539 -4.97 -16.62 38.52
CA ALA A 539 -5.46 -17.73 39.33
C ALA A 539 -6.75 -17.38 40.09
N GLN A 540 -6.84 -16.17 40.66
CA GLN A 540 -8.09 -15.69 41.28
C GLN A 540 -9.23 -15.52 40.27
N THR A 541 -8.94 -15.00 39.07
CA THR A 541 -9.92 -14.82 38.00
C THR A 541 -10.43 -16.17 37.46
N PHE A 542 -9.55 -17.16 37.30
CA PHE A 542 -9.93 -18.51 36.90
C PHE A 542 -10.62 -19.31 38.01
N ALA A 543 -10.28 -19.10 39.29
CA ALA A 543 -10.97 -19.72 40.42
C ALA A 543 -12.43 -19.25 40.59
N GLN A 544 -12.77 -18.05 40.09
CA GLN A 544 -14.15 -17.56 40.04
C GLN A 544 -14.98 -18.19 38.90
N LEU A 545 -14.32 -18.74 37.87
CA LEU A 545 -14.97 -19.48 36.79
C LEU A 545 -15.20 -20.93 37.21
N LYS A 546 -16.35 -21.19 37.87
CA LYS A 546 -16.79 -22.56 38.21
C LYS A 546 -16.91 -23.44 36.94
N MET A 547 -15.88 -24.24 36.68
CA MET A 547 -15.91 -25.34 35.72
C MET A 547 -15.94 -26.68 36.47
N GLU A 548 -17.01 -27.44 36.29
CA GLU A 548 -17.10 -28.83 36.77
C GLU A 548 -16.19 -29.74 35.93
N PRO A 549 -15.19 -30.43 36.54
CA PRO A 549 -14.32 -31.34 35.79
C PRO A 549 -15.01 -32.69 35.57
N LYS A 550 -15.04 -33.15 34.31
CA LYS A 550 -15.25 -34.58 33.98
C LYS A 550 -13.95 -35.17 33.46
N ASP A 551 -13.22 -35.83 34.35
CA ASP A 551 -11.96 -36.49 34.02
C ASP A 551 -12.15 -37.66 33.03
N SER A 552 -11.44 -37.62 31.90
CA SER A 552 -11.31 -38.78 31.01
C SER A 552 -10.10 -39.66 31.40
N PRO A 553 -10.20 -41.01 31.32
CA PRO A 553 -9.07 -41.91 31.58
C PRO A 553 -7.89 -41.73 30.62
N GLU A 554 -8.12 -41.27 29.38
CA GLU A 554 -7.08 -41.01 28.38
C GLU A 554 -6.11 -39.91 28.85
N MET A 555 -6.62 -38.82 29.44
CA MET A 555 -5.80 -37.70 29.90
C MET A 555 -4.84 -38.14 31.01
N ARG A 556 -5.30 -38.99 31.95
CA ARG A 556 -4.46 -39.56 33.02
C ARG A 556 -3.32 -40.43 32.50
N ARG A 557 -3.52 -41.16 31.38
CA ARG A 557 -2.45 -41.92 30.70
C ARG A 557 -1.44 -40.98 30.02
N ARG A 558 -1.92 -39.90 29.39
CA ARG A 558 -1.07 -38.95 28.66
C ARG A 558 -0.11 -38.21 29.60
N ILE A 559 -0.63 -37.66 30.71
CA ILE A 559 0.18 -36.98 31.74
C ILE A 559 1.26 -37.90 32.31
N ARG A 560 0.91 -39.18 32.57
CA ARG A 560 1.86 -40.17 33.11
C ARG A 560 2.97 -40.53 32.11
N GLY A 561 2.69 -40.48 30.80
CA GLY A 561 3.69 -40.65 29.74
C GLY A 561 4.65 -39.45 29.62
N ILE A 562 4.12 -38.23 29.75
CA ILE A 562 4.92 -36.98 29.69
C ILE A 562 5.93 -36.92 30.84
N ARG A 563 5.50 -37.27 32.08
CA ARG A 563 6.35 -37.21 33.29
C ARG A 563 7.55 -38.17 33.27
N MET A 564 7.55 -39.20 32.40
CA MET A 564 8.57 -40.26 32.34
C MET A 564 9.63 -40.05 31.25
N CYS A 565 9.43 -39.11 30.32
CA CYS A 565 10.30 -38.95 29.15
C CYS A 565 10.91 -37.54 29.11
N GLY A 566 12.08 -37.37 29.73
CA GLY A 566 12.77 -36.08 29.91
C GLY A 566 13.32 -35.40 28.65
N LYS A 567 12.46 -35.12 27.67
CA LYS A 567 12.77 -34.34 26.45
C LYS A 567 11.82 -33.15 26.32
N LYS A 568 12.36 -31.97 25.98
CA LYS A 568 11.60 -30.71 25.81
C LYS A 568 10.73 -30.73 24.54
N TYR A 569 9.41 -30.63 24.66
CA TYR A 569 8.50 -30.40 23.53
C TYR A 569 7.21 -29.63 23.90
N SER A 570 6.79 -28.75 22.98
CA SER A 570 5.47 -28.10 22.75
C SER A 570 4.74 -27.36 23.89
N LEU A 571 4.06 -26.27 23.49
CA LEU A 571 3.23 -25.40 24.34
C LEU A 571 2.07 -26.15 25.03
N ASP A 572 1.43 -27.09 24.32
CA ASP A 572 0.32 -27.89 24.86
C ASP A 572 0.75 -28.70 26.10
N SER A 573 1.99 -29.20 26.10
CA SER A 573 2.58 -29.93 27.23
C SER A 573 2.75 -29.07 28.48
N TYR A 574 2.87 -27.75 28.33
CA TYR A 574 2.95 -26.79 29.43
C TYR A 574 1.55 -26.48 30.01
N MET A 575 0.53 -26.40 29.16
CA MET A 575 -0.86 -26.17 29.61
C MET A 575 -1.38 -27.34 30.46
N ASP A 576 -1.12 -28.59 30.02
CA ASP A 576 -1.41 -29.80 30.81
C ASP A 576 -0.69 -29.80 32.19
N MET A 577 0.50 -29.21 32.26
CA MET A 577 1.29 -29.13 33.50
C MET A 577 0.73 -28.09 34.48
N VAL A 578 0.32 -26.92 33.98
CA VAL A 578 -0.37 -25.88 34.78
C VAL A 578 -1.70 -26.40 35.31
N GLN A 579 -2.46 -27.14 34.49
CA GLN A 579 -3.71 -27.77 34.92
C GLN A 579 -3.48 -28.84 36.00
N GLY A 580 -2.39 -29.60 35.94
CA GLY A 580 -1.98 -30.52 37.00
C GLY A 580 -1.65 -29.82 38.34
N LEU A 581 -0.93 -28.70 38.30
CA LEU A 581 -0.62 -27.90 39.48
C LEU A 581 -1.86 -27.29 40.15
N MET A 582 -2.90 -26.96 39.38
CA MET A 582 -4.18 -26.47 39.92
C MET A 582 -5.00 -27.56 40.62
N VAL A 583 -4.77 -28.85 40.32
CA VAL A 583 -5.43 -29.96 41.02
C VAL A 583 -4.76 -30.24 42.38
N GLU A 584 -3.44 -30.15 42.47
CA GLU A 584 -2.70 -30.43 43.72
C GLU A 584 -2.97 -29.40 44.84
N GLN A 585 -3.46 -28.18 44.53
CA GLN A 585 -3.87 -27.18 45.54
C GLN A 585 -5.21 -27.48 46.25
N SER A 586 -5.88 -28.59 45.93
CA SER A 586 -7.23 -28.92 46.46
C SER A 586 -7.26 -30.00 47.55
N LEU A 587 -6.12 -30.37 48.14
CA LEU A 587 -6.04 -31.27 49.29
C LEU A 587 -5.73 -30.51 50.59
N PRO A 588 -6.47 -30.73 51.69
CA PRO A 588 -6.16 -30.11 52.99
C PRO A 588 -4.80 -30.56 53.52
N GLN A 589 -4.04 -29.64 54.09
CA GLN A 589 -2.81 -29.97 54.82
C GLN A 589 -3.13 -30.87 56.02
N CYS A 590 -2.42 -31.98 56.14
CA CYS A 590 -2.32 -32.73 57.39
C CYS A 590 -1.12 -32.20 58.19
N SER A 591 -1.30 -32.08 59.50
CA SER A 591 -0.38 -31.45 60.45
C SER A 591 0.71 -32.41 60.96
N GLU A 592 1.76 -31.83 61.56
CA GLU A 592 2.71 -32.47 62.52
C GLU A 592 3.62 -33.57 61.90
N GLU A 593 4.85 -33.86 62.34
CA GLU A 593 5.72 -33.24 63.36
C GLU A 593 7.20 -33.69 63.13
N GLU A 594 8.14 -33.10 63.89
CA GLU A 594 9.43 -33.67 64.35
C GLU A 594 10.61 -34.06 63.41
N ARG A 595 11.81 -33.52 63.79
CA ARG A 595 13.16 -34.15 63.83
C ARG A 595 13.88 -34.52 62.51
N GLU A 596 15.20 -34.73 62.44
CA GLU A 596 16.42 -34.24 63.15
C GLU A 596 17.63 -34.55 62.23
N ASP A 597 18.79 -33.94 62.47
CA ASP A 597 20.18 -34.37 62.13
C ASP A 597 20.54 -35.05 60.78
N ALA A 598 21.51 -34.45 60.06
CA ALA A 598 22.85 -35.06 59.85
C ALA A 598 23.87 -34.17 59.10
N SER A 599 24.82 -33.65 59.89
CA SER A 599 26.23 -33.25 59.66
C SER A 599 27.04 -33.56 58.36
N ASN A 600 28.15 -32.79 58.24
CA ASN A 600 29.36 -32.92 57.37
C ASN A 600 29.21 -32.48 55.90
N GLY A 601 30.11 -31.74 55.22
CA GLY A 601 31.44 -31.12 55.48
C GLY A 601 32.11 -30.77 54.12
N SER A 602 33.15 -29.92 53.94
CA SER A 602 33.98 -29.06 54.81
C SER A 602 34.73 -27.99 53.94
N SER A 603 35.35 -26.98 54.57
CA SER A 603 36.09 -25.84 53.93
C SER A 603 37.64 -26.02 54.01
N PRO A 604 38.55 -25.01 53.80
CA PRO A 604 38.54 -23.75 53.00
C PRO A 604 39.90 -23.44 52.24
N GLY A 605 40.02 -22.24 51.63
CA GLY A 605 41.30 -21.52 51.35
C GLY A 605 41.06 -20.24 50.51
N ASP A 606 41.16 -19.00 51.04
CA ASP A 606 42.35 -18.10 51.20
C ASP A 606 43.05 -17.72 49.85
N ARG A 607 43.51 -16.48 49.53
CA ARG A 607 43.49 -15.14 50.19
C ARG A 607 44.10 -14.04 49.25
N SER A 608 43.69 -12.75 49.35
CA SER A 608 44.46 -11.47 49.09
C SER A 608 43.52 -10.27 48.79
N SER A 609 43.26 -9.35 49.72
CA SER A 609 43.94 -8.05 50.01
C SER A 609 43.70 -6.92 48.98
N ILE A 610 42.76 -5.98 49.18
CA ILE A 610 42.85 -4.71 49.98
C ILE A 610 43.61 -3.58 49.24
N SER A 611 42.90 -2.68 48.54
CA SER A 611 42.59 -1.25 48.87
C SER A 611 43.56 -0.25 48.17
N THR A 612 43.32 1.06 48.01
CA THR A 612 42.36 2.01 48.62
C THR A 612 42.09 3.20 47.66
N SER A 613 40.94 3.86 47.78
CA SER A 613 40.49 5.07 47.04
C SER A 613 40.93 6.39 47.76
N PRO A 614 40.35 7.60 47.56
CA PRO A 614 39.78 8.32 46.39
C PRO A 614 40.15 9.86 46.31
N VAL A 615 39.51 10.64 45.40
CA VAL A 615 39.31 12.13 45.37
C VAL A 615 40.61 13.01 45.23
N THR A 616 40.68 14.24 44.68
CA THR A 616 39.70 15.33 44.43
C THR A 616 40.12 16.25 43.26
N SER A 617 39.16 17.02 42.73
CA SER A 617 39.33 18.10 41.74
C SER A 617 39.82 19.44 42.33
N THR A 618 40.60 20.22 41.57
CA THR A 618 40.40 21.68 41.47
C THR A 618 41.01 22.32 40.22
N THR A 619 40.49 23.50 39.88
CA THR A 619 40.70 24.28 38.63
C THR A 619 41.72 25.43 38.81
N VAL A 620 42.02 26.15 37.71
CA VAL A 620 42.18 27.64 37.58
C VAL A 620 43.49 28.13 36.88
N LYS A 621 43.30 28.78 35.70
CA LYS A 621 44.11 29.82 34.99
C LYS A 621 45.58 29.52 34.60
N ARG A 622 46.25 30.27 33.70
CA ARG A 622 45.99 31.04 32.44
C ARG A 622 47.30 31.79 32.12
N ASP A 623 47.42 32.32 30.90
CA ASP A 623 48.45 33.28 30.41
C ASP A 623 49.83 32.65 30.05
N SER A 624 50.60 33.14 29.05
CA SER A 624 50.32 33.87 27.80
C SER A 624 51.64 34.03 26.99
N ASN A 625 51.56 34.19 25.65
CA ASN A 625 52.63 34.62 24.72
C ASN A 625 53.83 33.66 24.53
N THR A 626 54.59 33.63 23.42
CA THR A 626 54.44 34.10 22.01
C THR A 626 55.45 33.30 21.17
N ASP A 627 55.20 33.06 19.87
CA ASP A 627 56.13 33.52 18.83
C ASP A 627 55.66 33.23 17.39
N THR A 628 56.06 34.16 16.53
CA THR A 628 55.69 34.36 15.13
C THR A 628 56.25 33.35 14.13
N ASN A 629 55.53 33.15 13.03
CA ASN A 629 56.13 33.39 11.71
C ASN A 629 55.07 33.78 10.65
N GLN A 630 55.40 34.78 9.82
CA GLN A 630 54.57 35.30 8.73
C GLN A 630 55.17 34.95 7.37
N LEU A 631 54.34 34.86 6.33
CA LEU A 631 54.70 35.22 4.95
C LEU A 631 53.44 35.67 4.19
N ASN A 632 53.58 36.57 3.22
CA ASN A 632 52.57 37.59 2.94
C ASN A 632 52.57 38.04 1.45
N VAL A 633 51.42 38.58 0.98
CA VAL A 633 51.16 39.33 -0.29
C VAL A 633 51.45 38.63 -1.66
N PRO A 634 50.91 39.09 -2.83
CA PRO A 634 50.20 40.36 -3.09
C PRO A 634 48.84 40.32 -3.84
N THR A 635 48.19 41.49 -3.85
CA THR A 635 46.94 41.83 -4.56
C THR A 635 47.16 42.85 -5.71
N SER A 636 46.45 42.69 -6.83
CA SER A 636 45.97 43.72 -7.79
C SER A 636 45.31 43.02 -9.00
N GLY A 637 44.39 43.58 -9.80
CA GLY A 637 43.69 44.87 -9.70
C GLY A 637 42.95 45.30 -10.99
N THR A 638 41.82 44.67 -11.38
CA THR A 638 40.72 45.19 -12.29
C THR A 638 41.03 45.60 -13.76
N PRO A 639 40.04 45.89 -14.66
CA PRO A 639 38.60 45.51 -14.74
C PRO A 639 38.06 45.09 -16.16
N SER A 640 36.77 44.70 -16.23
CA SER A 640 35.87 44.62 -17.42
C SER A 640 36.08 43.44 -18.40
N ARG A 641 35.10 42.92 -19.18
CA ARG A 641 33.74 43.36 -19.61
C ARG A 641 32.75 42.15 -19.64
N PRO A 642 31.42 42.35 -19.84
CA PRO A 642 30.40 41.29 -19.67
C PRO A 642 30.04 40.52 -20.95
N SER A 643 29.75 39.22 -20.83
CA SER A 643 29.11 38.40 -21.87
C SER A 643 27.62 38.21 -21.58
N ARG A 644 26.78 38.95 -22.31
CA ARG A 644 25.33 38.67 -22.41
C ARG A 644 25.13 37.30 -23.05
N SER A 645 24.27 36.47 -22.48
CA SER A 645 23.59 35.43 -23.25
C SER A 645 22.70 36.12 -24.30
N LYS A 646 23.03 35.94 -25.59
CA LYS A 646 22.12 36.32 -26.66
C LYS A 646 21.07 35.23 -26.81
N SER A 647 19.80 35.59 -26.72
CA SER A 647 18.75 34.83 -27.38
C SER A 647 19.03 34.80 -28.88
N VAL A 648 18.74 33.67 -29.51
CA VAL A 648 18.52 33.58 -30.95
C VAL A 648 17.18 32.90 -31.13
N ASP A 649 16.13 33.71 -31.25
CA ASP A 649 14.88 33.24 -31.83
C ASP A 649 15.14 32.89 -33.30
N ILE A 650 14.99 31.62 -33.67
CA ILE A 650 14.79 31.21 -35.06
C ILE A 650 13.41 30.59 -35.15
N SER A 651 12.53 31.29 -35.86
CA SER A 651 11.15 30.90 -36.08
C SER A 651 11.08 29.63 -36.93
N LEU A 652 10.35 28.61 -36.46
CA LEU A 652 10.03 27.39 -37.24
C LEU A 652 8.80 27.60 -38.12
N SER A 653 8.73 28.69 -38.87
CA SER A 653 7.54 29.14 -39.61
C SER A 653 7.53 28.85 -41.12
N GLU A 654 8.49 28.10 -41.65
CA GLU A 654 8.68 27.94 -43.11
C GLU A 654 8.64 26.48 -43.61
N LEU A 655 7.58 25.73 -43.28
CA LEU A 655 7.12 24.60 -44.10
C LEU A 655 5.59 24.51 -44.03
N LYS A 656 4.91 24.85 -45.11
CA LYS A 656 3.47 24.65 -45.30
C LYS A 656 3.23 23.35 -46.07
N LEU A 657 2.16 22.63 -45.73
CA LEU A 657 1.89 21.29 -46.27
C LEU A 657 1.05 21.34 -47.56
N ASP A 658 1.36 22.31 -48.42
CA ASP A 658 0.59 22.66 -49.62
C ASP A 658 1.16 21.96 -50.87
N GLU A 659 2.34 21.34 -50.75
CA GLU A 659 3.27 21.04 -51.84
C GLU A 659 3.64 19.53 -51.94
N ALA A 660 2.77 18.59 -51.57
CA ALA A 660 3.03 17.15 -51.76
C ALA A 660 1.79 16.26 -51.94
N THR A 661 1.98 15.14 -52.64
CA THR A 661 1.01 14.05 -52.83
C THR A 661 1.54 12.72 -52.28
N ILE A 662 0.66 11.89 -51.72
CA ILE A 662 0.98 10.60 -51.11
C ILE A 662 0.18 9.50 -51.80
N SER A 663 0.84 8.39 -52.12
CA SER A 663 0.26 7.20 -52.75
C SER A 663 0.72 5.92 -52.05
N ILE A 664 -0.09 4.86 -52.11
CA ILE A 664 0.16 3.58 -51.46
C ILE A 664 0.13 2.47 -52.51
N ASP A 665 1.25 1.77 -52.69
CA ASP A 665 1.35 0.61 -53.56
C ASP A 665 1.20 -0.68 -52.74
N MET A 666 -0.03 -1.19 -52.74
CA MET A 666 -0.42 -2.45 -52.07
C MET A 666 0.18 -3.70 -52.72
N LYS A 667 0.71 -3.62 -53.95
CA LYS A 667 1.29 -4.76 -54.67
C LYS A 667 2.75 -4.98 -54.27
N ASN A 668 3.46 -3.88 -53.99
CA ASN A 668 4.87 -3.89 -53.59
C ASN A 668 5.09 -3.67 -52.07
N ASN A 669 4.03 -3.32 -51.31
CA ASN A 669 4.07 -2.95 -49.89
C ASN A 669 4.83 -1.64 -49.61
N GLU A 670 4.53 -0.61 -50.41
CA GLU A 670 5.27 0.64 -50.41
C GLU A 670 4.36 1.85 -50.17
N ILE A 671 4.87 2.86 -49.48
CA ILE A 671 4.26 4.19 -49.37
C ILE A 671 5.19 5.19 -50.07
N ILE A 672 4.65 5.92 -51.04
CA ILE A 672 5.40 6.83 -51.92
C ILE A 672 4.90 8.26 -51.74
N ILE A 673 5.79 9.17 -51.36
CA ILE A 673 5.53 10.60 -51.16
C ILE A 673 6.26 11.40 -52.24
N THR A 674 5.53 12.24 -52.97
CA THR A 674 6.02 13.03 -54.12
C THR A 674 5.68 14.52 -53.94
N PRO A 675 6.66 15.45 -53.90
CA PRO A 675 6.39 16.88 -53.85
C PRO A 675 5.74 17.40 -55.14
N THR A 676 4.87 18.40 -55.01
CA THR A 676 4.22 19.12 -56.12
C THR A 676 4.70 20.56 -56.16
N GLY A 677 5.95 20.77 -56.57
CA GLY A 677 6.56 22.09 -56.69
C GLY A 677 8.02 22.04 -57.16
N SER A 678 8.45 23.04 -57.93
CA SER A 678 9.78 23.07 -58.56
C SER A 678 10.89 23.60 -57.62
N LYS A 679 11.19 22.87 -56.55
CA LYS A 679 12.42 23.02 -55.77
C LYS A 679 13.11 21.66 -55.63
N LYS A 680 14.37 21.58 -56.05
CA LYS A 680 15.21 20.41 -55.81
C LYS A 680 15.63 20.38 -54.35
N ILE A 681 15.61 19.20 -53.75
CA ILE A 681 16.28 18.91 -52.47
C ILE A 681 17.77 18.83 -52.79
N ASP A 682 18.61 19.46 -51.96
CA ASP A 682 20.06 19.48 -52.16
C ASP A 682 20.75 18.22 -51.58
N ASP A 683 21.73 17.67 -52.30
CA ASP A 683 22.28 16.32 -52.12
C ASP A 683 23.23 16.17 -50.90
N GLN A 684 23.11 17.03 -49.88
CA GLN A 684 24.03 17.09 -48.73
C GLN A 684 23.44 16.69 -47.37
N VAL A 685 22.36 15.90 -47.33
CA VAL A 685 22.02 15.14 -46.11
C VAL A 685 22.86 13.86 -46.06
N ARG A 686 24.16 13.99 -45.72
CA ARG A 686 25.03 12.83 -45.46
C ARG A 686 24.61 12.12 -44.18
N PHE A 687 24.30 10.82 -44.31
CA PHE A 687 23.67 9.99 -43.28
C PHE A 687 24.36 10.01 -41.90
N ASN A 688 25.69 10.05 -41.85
CA ASN A 688 26.45 9.91 -40.60
C ASN A 688 26.14 11.00 -39.55
N ALA A 689 25.74 12.21 -39.97
CA ALA A 689 25.40 13.30 -39.02
C ALA A 689 23.99 13.19 -38.41
N ALA A 690 23.13 12.33 -38.96
CA ALA A 690 21.82 12.00 -38.40
C ALA A 690 21.91 10.75 -37.50
N GLU A 691 22.75 9.79 -37.86
CA GLU A 691 22.97 8.54 -37.11
C GLU A 691 23.54 8.81 -35.71
N GLU A 692 24.59 9.62 -35.63
CA GLU A 692 25.25 10.05 -34.39
C GLU A 692 24.36 10.93 -33.48
N LYS A 693 23.23 11.44 -34.00
CA LYS A 693 22.27 12.29 -33.26
C LYS A 693 20.92 11.64 -32.97
N LEU A 694 20.62 10.49 -33.57
CA LEU A 694 19.38 9.74 -33.34
C LEU A 694 19.61 8.47 -32.51
N ASN A 695 20.87 8.04 -32.33
CA ASN A 695 21.27 6.92 -31.47
C ASN A 695 20.55 5.59 -31.81
N ILE A 696 20.45 5.29 -33.12
CA ILE A 696 19.79 4.09 -33.66
C ILE A 696 20.79 2.93 -33.91
N GLY A 697 22.10 3.21 -33.89
CA GLY A 697 23.15 2.26 -34.28
C GLY A 697 23.16 0.93 -33.50
N ASP A 698 23.02 0.98 -32.17
CA ASP A 698 23.28 -0.20 -31.32
C ASP A 698 22.14 -1.23 -31.26
N LYS A 699 20.93 -0.89 -31.75
CA LYS A 699 19.76 -1.80 -31.69
C LYS A 699 19.47 -2.59 -32.97
N ILE A 700 20.26 -2.42 -34.03
CA ILE A 700 20.09 -3.18 -35.29
C ILE A 700 21.03 -4.40 -35.35
N SER A 701 22.20 -4.36 -34.69
CA SER A 701 23.18 -5.45 -34.73
C SER A 701 22.71 -6.74 -34.02
N HIS A 702 21.89 -6.66 -32.97
CA HIS A 702 21.41 -7.85 -32.24
C HIS A 702 20.12 -8.48 -32.80
N ALA A 703 19.45 -7.86 -33.77
CA ALA A 703 18.26 -8.44 -34.40
C ALA A 703 18.57 -9.42 -35.55
N PHE A 704 19.86 -9.64 -35.87
CA PHE A 704 20.30 -10.39 -37.06
C PHE A 704 21.15 -11.64 -36.81
N GLU A 705 21.38 -12.06 -35.55
CA GLU A 705 22.24 -13.23 -35.26
C GLU A 705 21.51 -14.59 -35.21
N ASN A 706 20.18 -14.63 -35.16
CA ASN A 706 19.40 -15.88 -35.13
C ASN A 706 18.68 -16.20 -36.46
N PHE A 707 19.39 -16.07 -37.58
CA PHE A 707 19.06 -16.76 -38.84
C PHE A 707 20.33 -16.93 -39.71
N GLN A 708 21.27 -17.75 -39.24
CA GLN A 708 22.23 -18.37 -40.16
C GLN A 708 21.59 -19.58 -40.83
N ASP A 709 21.20 -19.43 -42.08
CA ASP A 709 21.44 -20.50 -43.05
C ASP A 709 21.95 -19.90 -44.38
N GLY A 710 22.86 -20.61 -45.03
CA GLY A 710 23.96 -19.97 -45.76
C GLY A 710 23.60 -19.30 -47.09
N LYS A 711 23.93 -18.00 -47.22
CA LYS A 711 24.59 -17.39 -48.39
C LYS A 711 25.08 -15.98 -48.10
N GLN A 712 26.32 -15.67 -48.47
CA GLN A 712 26.84 -14.30 -48.47
C GLN A 712 26.04 -13.45 -49.46
N SER A 713 25.52 -12.30 -49.02
CA SER A 713 24.97 -11.28 -49.92
C SER A 713 25.88 -10.04 -49.94
N GLU A 714 26.48 -9.77 -51.10
CA GLU A 714 27.31 -8.59 -51.34
C GLU A 714 26.55 -7.28 -51.11
N TYR A 715 27.17 -6.32 -50.41
CA TYR A 715 26.74 -4.92 -50.46
C TYR A 715 27.07 -4.31 -51.83
N ARG A 716 26.17 -4.47 -52.80
CA ARG A 716 26.23 -3.72 -54.06
C ARG A 716 25.57 -2.35 -53.89
N THR A 717 26.38 -1.32 -53.73
CA THR A 717 25.95 0.06 -53.98
C THR A 717 25.75 0.25 -55.49
N ASN A 718 24.49 0.15 -55.93
CA ASN A 718 24.15 0.34 -57.34
C ASN A 718 24.36 1.82 -57.70
N LYS A 719 25.46 2.12 -58.40
CA LYS A 719 25.90 3.49 -58.70
C LYS A 719 25.35 4.04 -60.03
N ASP A 720 24.64 3.21 -60.79
CA ASP A 720 24.18 3.50 -62.15
C ASP A 720 22.68 3.22 -62.33
N SER A 721 21.85 4.14 -61.83
CA SER A 721 20.49 4.35 -62.32
C SER A 721 20.05 5.79 -62.03
N LYS A 722 20.02 6.65 -63.06
CA LYS A 722 19.46 8.01 -62.97
C LYS A 722 17.92 7.95 -63.02
N GLU A 723 17.30 7.56 -61.91
CA GLU A 723 15.84 7.67 -61.76
C GLU A 723 15.46 8.50 -60.52
N ASP A 724 14.91 9.67 -60.81
CA ASP A 724 13.95 10.45 -60.01
C ASP A 724 14.28 10.71 -58.52
N ALA A 725 15.22 11.63 -58.26
CA ALA A 725 15.54 12.19 -56.94
C ALA A 725 14.43 13.11 -56.35
N SER A 726 13.16 12.74 -56.54
CA SER A 726 11.98 13.52 -56.19
C SER A 726 10.95 12.76 -55.33
N LYS A 727 11.22 11.50 -54.95
CA LYS A 727 10.26 10.63 -54.27
C LYS A 727 10.85 9.95 -53.03
N LEU A 728 10.14 10.02 -51.91
CA LEU A 728 10.45 9.23 -50.72
C LEU A 728 9.63 7.95 -50.75
N THR A 729 10.30 6.79 -50.67
CA THR A 729 9.67 5.47 -50.74
C THR A 729 9.98 4.67 -49.48
N ILE A 730 8.94 4.27 -48.74
CA ILE A 730 9.05 3.45 -47.52
C ILE A 730 8.59 2.03 -47.84
N LYS A 731 9.45 1.04 -47.66
CA LYS A 731 9.16 -0.39 -47.88
C LYS A 731 9.15 -1.14 -46.55
N GLY A 732 8.25 -2.11 -46.39
CA GLY A 732 8.18 -2.96 -45.21
C GLY A 732 7.37 -4.24 -45.44
N PRO A 733 7.40 -5.22 -44.52
CA PRO A 733 6.65 -6.45 -44.67
C PRO A 733 5.15 -6.16 -44.77
N GLY A 734 4.47 -6.79 -45.74
CA GLY A 734 3.08 -6.46 -46.08
C GLY A 734 2.06 -6.65 -44.96
N SER A 735 2.36 -7.49 -43.96
CA SER A 735 1.57 -7.64 -42.73
C SER A 735 1.64 -6.39 -41.83
N TYR A 736 2.75 -5.66 -41.85
CA TYR A 736 2.94 -4.41 -41.10
C TYR A 736 2.25 -3.23 -41.80
N ILE A 737 2.40 -3.10 -43.12
CA ILE A 737 1.66 -2.11 -43.93
C ILE A 737 0.15 -2.34 -43.82
N LYS A 738 -0.33 -3.60 -43.91
CA LYS A 738 -1.75 -3.93 -43.70
C LYS A 738 -2.22 -3.63 -42.28
N LYS A 739 -1.44 -3.92 -41.22
CA LYS A 739 -1.80 -3.55 -39.84
C LYS A 739 -1.91 -2.04 -39.65
N LEU A 740 -1.00 -1.26 -40.24
CA LEU A 740 -1.09 0.21 -40.27
C LEU A 740 -2.39 0.69 -40.93
N ILE A 741 -2.79 0.11 -42.05
CA ILE A 741 -4.05 0.46 -42.73
C ILE A 741 -5.28 0.01 -41.92
N GLN A 742 -5.21 -1.17 -41.30
CA GLN A 742 -6.32 -1.79 -40.55
C GLN A 742 -6.58 -1.13 -39.18
N GLN A 743 -5.54 -0.67 -38.47
CA GLN A 743 -5.70 0.04 -37.19
C GLN A 743 -6.34 1.44 -37.31
N PHE A 744 -6.48 1.99 -38.52
CA PHE A 744 -7.07 3.31 -38.76
C PHE A 744 -8.34 3.29 -39.63
N SER A 745 -8.86 2.10 -39.95
CA SER A 745 -10.13 1.95 -40.69
C SER A 745 -11.33 1.57 -39.82
N GLU A 746 -11.13 1.17 -38.55
CA GLU A 746 -12.23 0.80 -37.64
C GLU A 746 -12.29 1.66 -36.37
N GLY A 747 -13.47 2.25 -36.12
CA GLY A 747 -13.87 2.84 -34.84
C GLY A 747 -14.60 4.19 -34.93
N PRO A 748 -15.69 4.41 -34.17
CA PRO A 748 -16.73 3.45 -33.77
C PRO A 748 -18.14 3.89 -34.20
N PHE A 749 -19.13 3.02 -33.96
CA PHE A 749 -20.56 3.32 -34.06
C PHE A 749 -21.04 4.00 -32.77
N ASP A 750 -21.83 5.07 -32.90
CA ASP A 750 -22.94 5.41 -31.98
C ASP A 750 -23.99 6.12 -32.85
N GLY A 751 -25.26 5.79 -32.66
CA GLY A 751 -26.31 6.05 -33.65
C GLY A 751 -27.19 7.27 -33.38
N GLU A 752 -27.55 7.97 -34.45
CA GLU A 752 -28.86 8.63 -34.57
C GLU A 752 -29.35 8.49 -36.02
N ASP A 753 -30.57 7.97 -36.20
CA ASP A 753 -31.19 7.79 -37.51
C ASP A 753 -31.68 9.13 -38.08
N SER A 754 -31.26 9.46 -39.32
CA SER A 754 -32.16 9.95 -40.40
C SER A 754 -31.42 10.59 -41.59
N LYS A 755 -31.19 9.80 -42.67
CA LYS A 755 -31.35 10.21 -44.11
C LYS A 755 -30.94 9.08 -45.08
N PRO A 756 -31.40 9.11 -46.36
CA PRO A 756 -31.32 7.96 -47.27
C PRO A 756 -29.92 7.67 -47.84
N GLU A 757 -29.73 6.45 -48.36
CA GLU A 757 -28.48 5.89 -48.89
C GLU A 757 -27.90 6.52 -50.18
N SER A 758 -28.39 7.70 -50.61
CA SER A 758 -27.98 8.33 -51.86
C SER A 758 -27.27 9.67 -51.68
N GLU A 759 -26.07 9.65 -51.06
CA GLU A 759 -24.96 10.61 -51.27
C GLU A 759 -23.80 10.33 -50.30
N ARG A 760 -22.85 9.47 -50.70
CA ARG A 760 -21.52 9.34 -50.05
C ARG A 760 -20.39 9.73 -51.00
N ALA A 761 -20.44 10.98 -51.47
CA ALA A 761 -19.24 11.63 -51.99
C ALA A 761 -18.34 12.01 -50.80
N VAL A 762 -17.31 11.22 -50.53
CA VAL A 762 -16.28 11.55 -49.53
C VAL A 762 -15.55 12.80 -50.00
N SER A 763 -15.89 13.96 -49.44
CA SER A 763 -15.31 15.22 -49.90
C SER A 763 -13.81 15.23 -49.66
N THR A 764 -13.05 15.81 -50.59
CA THR A 764 -11.59 15.93 -50.54
C THR A 764 -11.08 16.62 -49.27
N GLN A 765 -11.95 17.40 -48.63
CA GLN A 765 -11.75 17.99 -47.31
C GLN A 765 -11.41 16.93 -46.25
N THR A 766 -12.15 15.82 -46.18
CA THR A 766 -11.96 14.78 -45.14
C THR A 766 -10.65 14.00 -45.26
N ILE A 767 -10.08 13.88 -46.47
CA ILE A 767 -8.73 13.33 -46.66
C ILE A 767 -7.69 14.36 -46.21
N LYS A 768 -7.91 15.65 -46.52
CA LYS A 768 -7.04 16.74 -46.07
C LYS A 768 -7.02 16.87 -44.55
N ASP A 769 -8.17 16.80 -43.90
CA ASP A 769 -8.30 16.85 -42.43
C ASP A 769 -7.65 15.62 -41.75
N ARG A 770 -7.73 14.44 -42.38
CA ARG A 770 -7.03 13.22 -41.91
C ARG A 770 -5.51 13.32 -42.08
N ALA A 771 -5.02 13.86 -43.21
CA ALA A 771 -3.60 14.13 -43.42
C ALA A 771 -3.06 15.20 -42.45
N ASP A 772 -3.84 16.26 -42.22
CA ASP A 772 -3.51 17.32 -41.27
C ASP A 772 -3.50 16.80 -39.82
N ALA A 773 -4.38 15.85 -39.46
CA ALA A 773 -4.33 15.13 -38.19
C ALA A 773 -3.12 14.18 -38.06
N ILE A 774 -2.68 13.55 -39.15
CA ILE A 774 -1.44 12.75 -39.19
C ILE A 774 -0.22 13.65 -38.97
N CYS A 775 -0.09 14.74 -39.75
CA CYS A 775 1.00 15.70 -39.60
C CYS A 775 1.02 16.36 -38.22
N LYS A 776 -0.15 16.77 -37.68
CA LYS A 776 -0.26 17.28 -36.31
C LYS A 776 0.14 16.24 -35.26
N LYS A 777 -0.19 14.95 -35.41
CA LYS A 777 0.28 13.89 -34.49
C LYS A 777 1.78 13.61 -34.60
N CYS A 778 2.36 13.64 -35.81
CA CYS A 778 3.80 13.52 -36.00
C CYS A 778 4.57 14.72 -35.39
N PHE A 779 4.08 15.95 -35.57
CA PHE A 779 4.62 17.12 -34.88
C PHE A 779 4.42 17.07 -33.36
N HIS A 780 3.28 16.56 -32.88
CA HIS A 780 3.03 16.40 -31.44
C HIS A 780 3.91 15.31 -30.80
N TYR A 781 4.33 14.29 -31.55
CA TYR A 781 5.37 13.35 -31.12
C TYR A 781 6.76 14.00 -31.08
N LYS A 782 7.07 14.90 -32.02
CA LYS A 782 8.33 15.69 -31.99
C LYS A 782 8.37 16.73 -30.87
N GLY A 783 7.21 17.19 -30.40
CA GLY A 783 7.08 18.04 -29.20
C GLY A 783 7.06 17.29 -27.87
N ARG A 784 7.16 15.95 -27.87
CA ARG A 784 7.14 15.10 -26.66
C ARG A 784 8.46 14.40 -26.36
N VAL A 785 9.52 14.69 -27.10
CA VAL A 785 10.91 14.29 -26.83
C VAL A 785 11.80 15.52 -27.12
N ASN A 786 11.86 16.55 -26.26
CA ASN A 786 12.39 16.51 -24.89
C ASN A 786 11.39 16.21 -23.75
N LYS A 787 11.20 14.92 -23.46
CA LYS A 787 11.45 14.36 -22.13
C LYS A 787 11.67 12.86 -22.22
#